data_AF-A0AAN8IRD1-F1
#
_entry.id   AF-A0AAN8IRD1-F1
#
_cell.length_a   1.000
_cell.length_b   1.000
_cell.length_c   1.000
_cell.angle_alpha   90.00
_cell.angle_beta   90.00
_cell.angle_gamma   90.00
#
_symmetry.space_group_name_H-M   'P 1'
#
loop_
_entity.id
_entity.type
_entity.pdbx_description
1 polymer ?
#
loop_
_entity_poly.entity_id
_entity_poly.type
_entity_poly.pdbx_seq_one_letter_code
_entity_poly.pdbx_strand_id
1 'polypeptide(L)'
;FAVLNVPSSGRPDICKYLMDHGARSYSTNSIGKTASELAAFVGQHECVSIINNHVGIDEIEKYLSPQVASGPVETYPEHLSRFIHKICSWHQVHPVAITMELSGYEDAMTYQKKILYVVDRVFERQLRCKEGNEVMSLKVWIILFVLREIYKFISELVSSGKNVHDACLVYAKYLLKWEPGERVRKNQETLLRNAIAAFPYHHSLLYETMVKAMTKTPFGERPTAFEYIVQGLFGQRLLMVSKFCGTCGAFTAKKRCPKCKVMFLEKINHVTGEREWEVAEEDHDLAQEIARSRFADMILDYNRNEMFLAGLRAVIQEKKREGAQAHVMDIGAGTGLLSLMAAREGADKVTAVEVFQPMAECARSIVEASEWHDKIEVLPFRSTDLSPLSSKPNIIVAEVFDTELIGEGALRTFKEALTRHVQFNRIPRFAEGVYYLNFDLKSFRSVLTCIYWCFGDYPLGECPGTSAVFDVQLSQLKQHQFTRLTEAFLAFTFDFESPESIVYDESFDRTALCTESGQVDAIFMWWDLDMDGTGRLWIDMSPKWSSSDYHWRDHWMQAVYYLPQQVHVKKGETLSLKCCHDEFSMWFSVGTDCVERIYCNCQLHTIMARQSIFSANEILEDVQFRDEVKAICEGTNAIVVGEGSMLFLLVAPIASAVTVVDSNPHFRDIISKLVNHIKIPPFPDKVPRYVSFYNFKNVTIVESVADVSTEPDVVVGEPFYLSAMTPWQNLRFWYDVTALQERFGRNITIQPQSAVLYGICERFDHLQNTGAPVGVVNGFDLSLFDDISQKARQATDALVDIHPLWEYEGVVKGEKFEVLHFDLRQEPSDVEANFTITSSHGTNGIPLWIEWHFGNQTITTGLKHDAGIGEVPEWKEGVRQGVYLLSPTLLTKPTINVDARFARGAGEIHLQFY
;
A
#
# COMPACT_ATOMS: atom_id res chain seq x y z
N PHE A 1 -11.41 -19.34 -30.68
CA PHE A 1 -12.20 -19.40 -29.44
C PHE A 1 -11.35 -19.70 -28.20
N ALA A 2 -10.71 -20.87 -28.05
CA ALA A 2 -9.87 -21.16 -26.87
C ALA A 2 -8.72 -20.15 -26.64
N VAL A 3 -8.08 -19.72 -27.74
CA VAL A 3 -6.97 -18.74 -27.76
C VAL A 3 -7.37 -17.34 -27.26
N LEU A 4 -8.66 -16.98 -27.33
CA LEU A 4 -9.14 -15.66 -26.91
C LEU A 4 -9.61 -15.60 -25.45
N ASN A 5 -9.91 -16.75 -24.83
CA ASN A 5 -10.47 -16.83 -23.47
C ASN A 5 -9.46 -17.37 -22.45
N VAL A 6 -8.58 -18.30 -22.85
CA VAL A 6 -7.58 -18.89 -21.95
C VAL A 6 -6.56 -17.87 -21.44
N PRO A 7 -6.02 -16.97 -22.29
CA PRO A 7 -5.13 -15.90 -21.84
C PRO A 7 -5.79 -14.99 -20.79
N SER A 8 -7.09 -14.75 -20.93
CA SER A 8 -7.91 -13.94 -20.03
C SER A 8 -8.17 -14.60 -18.67
N SER A 9 -8.04 -15.94 -18.61
CA SER A 9 -8.20 -16.75 -17.39
C SER A 9 -6.92 -16.90 -16.56
N GLY A 10 -5.82 -16.26 -16.97
CA GLY A 10 -4.55 -16.26 -16.20
C GLY A 10 -3.84 -17.61 -16.11
N ARG A 11 -4.00 -18.49 -17.11
CA ARG A 11 -3.35 -19.81 -17.15
C ARG A 11 -2.25 -19.87 -18.23
N PRO A 12 -1.00 -19.51 -17.90
CA PRO A 12 0.10 -19.41 -18.86
C PRO A 12 0.47 -20.75 -19.49
N ASP A 13 0.42 -21.85 -18.74
CA ASP A 13 0.76 -23.19 -19.24
C ASP A 13 -0.18 -23.65 -20.37
N ILE A 14 -1.48 -23.35 -20.22
CA ILE A 14 -2.50 -23.68 -21.23
C ILE A 14 -2.38 -22.73 -22.42
N CYS A 15 -2.08 -21.44 -22.17
CA CYS A 15 -1.81 -20.47 -23.22
C CYS A 15 -0.65 -20.94 -24.11
N LYS A 16 0.47 -21.37 -23.50
CA LYS A 16 1.62 -21.94 -24.20
C LYS A 16 1.26 -23.20 -24.98
N TYR A 17 0.54 -24.13 -24.35
CA TYR A 17 0.10 -25.36 -25.00
C TYR A 17 -0.73 -25.08 -26.27
N LEU A 18 -1.63 -24.08 -26.23
CA LEU A 18 -2.43 -23.69 -27.38
C LEU A 18 -1.59 -23.07 -28.50
N MET A 19 -0.64 -22.20 -28.14
CA MET A 19 0.31 -21.60 -29.09
C MET A 19 1.15 -22.68 -29.79
N ASP A 20 1.71 -23.62 -29.03
CA ASP A 20 2.52 -24.73 -29.55
C ASP A 20 1.74 -25.67 -30.50
N HIS A 21 0.40 -25.68 -30.44
CA HIS A 21 -0.48 -26.46 -31.32
C HIS A 21 -1.15 -25.61 -32.43
N GLY A 22 -0.55 -24.48 -32.81
CA GLY A 22 -0.95 -23.72 -34.00
C GLY A 22 -2.07 -22.71 -33.78
N ALA A 23 -2.28 -22.25 -32.54
CA ALA A 23 -3.18 -21.15 -32.25
C ALA A 23 -2.79 -19.86 -32.99
N ARG A 24 -3.77 -19.21 -33.65
CA ARG A 24 -3.56 -17.95 -34.36
C ARG A 24 -3.64 -16.75 -33.41
N SER A 25 -2.49 -16.21 -32.99
CA SER A 25 -2.37 -15.06 -32.09
C SER A 25 -3.00 -13.76 -32.63
N TYR A 26 -2.98 -13.58 -33.96
CA TYR A 26 -3.48 -12.38 -34.65
C TYR A 26 -4.99 -12.41 -34.97
N SER A 27 -5.71 -13.44 -34.54
CA SER A 27 -7.16 -13.50 -34.75
C SER A 27 -7.87 -12.56 -33.80
N THR A 28 -8.74 -11.70 -34.32
CA THR A 28 -9.53 -10.76 -33.52
C THR A 28 -10.89 -11.33 -33.14
N ASN A 29 -11.42 -10.93 -31.99
CA ASN A 29 -12.80 -11.21 -31.61
C ASN A 29 -13.79 -10.24 -32.30
N SER A 30 -15.07 -10.31 -31.94
CA SER A 30 -16.15 -9.46 -32.48
C SER A 30 -16.00 -7.96 -32.19
N ILE A 31 -15.14 -7.58 -31.24
CA ILE A 31 -14.81 -6.18 -30.91
C ILE A 31 -13.45 -5.73 -31.48
N GLY A 32 -12.86 -6.52 -32.39
CA GLY A 32 -11.63 -6.16 -33.08
C GLY A 32 -10.34 -6.29 -32.25
N LYS A 33 -10.39 -6.98 -31.11
CA LYS A 33 -9.24 -7.17 -30.20
C LYS A 33 -8.61 -8.56 -30.36
N THR A 34 -7.28 -8.60 -30.36
CA THR A 34 -6.46 -9.81 -30.40
C THR A 34 -6.34 -10.46 -29.01
N ALA A 35 -5.89 -11.71 -28.96
CA ALA A 35 -5.72 -12.44 -27.71
C ALA A 35 -4.71 -11.79 -26.75
N SER A 36 -3.65 -11.16 -27.27
CA SER A 36 -2.67 -10.42 -26.47
C SER A 36 -3.24 -9.11 -25.94
N GLU A 37 -4.03 -8.37 -26.74
CA GLU A 37 -4.69 -7.15 -26.25
C GLU A 37 -5.74 -7.45 -25.16
N LEU A 38 -6.49 -8.55 -25.30
CA LEU A 38 -7.43 -8.99 -24.27
C LEU A 38 -6.71 -9.40 -22.99
N ALA A 39 -5.63 -10.18 -23.09
CA ALA A 39 -4.82 -10.55 -21.94
C ALA A 39 -4.19 -9.33 -21.25
N ALA A 40 -3.75 -8.33 -22.03
CA ALA A 40 -3.21 -7.08 -21.49
C ALA A 40 -4.30 -6.27 -20.76
N PHE A 41 -5.52 -6.24 -21.30
CA PHE A 41 -6.65 -5.54 -20.70
C PHE A 41 -7.03 -6.09 -19.31
N VAL A 42 -6.98 -7.41 -19.12
CA VAL A 42 -7.20 -8.05 -17.80
C VAL A 42 -5.92 -8.22 -16.96
N GLY A 43 -4.82 -7.55 -17.33
CA GLY A 43 -3.58 -7.56 -16.54
C GLY A 43 -2.80 -8.87 -16.56
N GLN A 44 -3.08 -9.78 -17.49
CA GLN A 44 -2.46 -11.10 -17.62
C GLN A 44 -1.16 -11.03 -18.45
N HIS A 45 -0.18 -10.28 -17.94
CA HIS A 45 1.08 -9.94 -18.64
C HIS A 45 1.91 -11.15 -19.07
N GLU A 46 1.81 -12.27 -18.34
CA GLU A 46 2.51 -13.51 -18.69
C GLU A 46 1.95 -14.16 -19.96
N CYS A 47 0.62 -14.23 -20.08
CA CYS A 47 -0.05 -14.70 -21.28
C CYS A 47 0.24 -13.77 -22.47
N VAL A 48 0.27 -12.45 -22.25
CA VAL A 48 0.67 -11.46 -23.28
C VAL A 48 2.07 -11.77 -23.81
N SER A 49 3.03 -11.99 -22.90
CA SER A 49 4.41 -12.34 -23.25
C SER A 49 4.48 -13.65 -24.04
N ILE A 50 3.78 -14.70 -23.61
CA ILE A 50 3.76 -16.00 -24.31
C ILE A 50 3.21 -15.84 -25.73
N ILE A 51 2.12 -15.09 -25.92
CA ILE A 51 1.49 -14.89 -27.23
C ILE A 51 2.39 -14.06 -28.15
N ASN A 52 2.97 -12.98 -27.63
CA ASN A 52 3.78 -12.04 -28.43
C ASN A 52 5.20 -12.58 -28.74
N ASN A 53 5.70 -13.55 -27.97
CA ASN A 53 7.06 -14.09 -28.08
C ASN A 53 7.11 -15.55 -28.62
N HIS A 54 6.02 -16.06 -29.21
CA HIS A 54 5.93 -17.42 -29.73
C HIS A 54 6.42 -17.54 -31.19
N VAL A 55 7.23 -18.57 -31.47
CA VAL A 55 7.61 -18.97 -32.84
C VAL A 55 6.92 -20.29 -33.14
N GLY A 56 6.12 -20.36 -34.22
CA GLY A 56 5.44 -21.61 -34.58
C GLY A 56 6.42 -22.70 -35.04
N ILE A 57 6.15 -23.96 -34.71
CA ILE A 57 7.00 -25.09 -35.12
C ILE A 57 7.13 -25.22 -36.65
N ASP A 58 6.06 -24.91 -37.40
CA ASP A 58 6.05 -24.88 -38.88
C ASP A 58 7.12 -23.95 -39.47
N GLU A 59 7.47 -22.89 -38.75
CA GLU A 59 8.49 -21.94 -39.16
C GLU A 59 9.90 -22.51 -38.98
N ILE A 60 10.13 -23.24 -37.89
CA ILE A 60 11.38 -23.97 -37.65
C ILE A 60 11.55 -25.04 -38.74
N GLU A 61 10.50 -25.80 -39.05
CA GLU A 61 10.54 -26.86 -40.06
C GLU A 61 10.83 -26.32 -41.47
N LYS A 62 10.29 -25.16 -41.83
CA LYS A 62 10.59 -24.48 -43.11
C LYS A 62 12.07 -24.14 -43.28
N TYR A 63 12.75 -23.75 -42.20
CA TYR A 63 14.20 -23.47 -42.23
C TYR A 63 15.06 -24.73 -42.12
N LEU A 64 14.54 -25.75 -41.44
CA LEU A 64 15.22 -27.03 -41.31
C LEU A 64 15.24 -27.78 -42.65
N SER A 65 14.09 -27.80 -43.35
CA SER A 65 13.89 -28.48 -44.63
C SER A 65 13.13 -27.56 -45.63
N PRO A 66 13.81 -26.60 -46.27
CA PRO A 66 13.16 -25.69 -47.23
C PRO A 66 12.62 -26.46 -48.44
N GLN A 67 11.34 -26.26 -48.77
CA GLN A 67 10.72 -26.87 -49.94
C GLN A 67 11.20 -26.17 -51.22
N VAL A 68 12.09 -26.83 -51.96
CA VAL A 68 12.47 -26.45 -53.33
C VAL A 68 11.61 -27.24 -54.31
N ALA A 69 11.27 -26.67 -55.48
CA ALA A 69 10.38 -27.26 -56.49
C ALA A 69 10.81 -28.65 -57.04
N SER A 70 11.94 -29.19 -56.59
CA SER A 70 12.47 -30.52 -56.94
C SER A 70 12.76 -31.37 -55.69
N GLY A 71 11.76 -31.56 -54.82
CA GLY A 71 11.78 -32.50 -53.68
C GLY A 71 12.67 -32.12 -52.49
N PRO A 72 12.43 -32.66 -51.27
CA PRO A 72 13.25 -32.37 -50.10
C PRO A 72 14.57 -33.15 -50.14
N VAL A 73 15.71 -32.44 -50.08
CA VAL A 73 17.06 -33.07 -50.19
C VAL A 73 17.61 -33.57 -48.86
N GLU A 74 17.09 -33.14 -47.71
CA GLU A 74 17.54 -33.64 -46.39
C GLU A 74 16.36 -33.74 -45.41
N THR A 75 16.14 -34.95 -44.89
CA THR A 75 15.16 -35.25 -43.84
C THR A 75 15.87 -35.25 -42.50
N TYR A 76 15.46 -34.35 -41.60
CA TYR A 76 15.99 -34.30 -40.23
C TYR A 76 15.01 -34.97 -39.26
N PRO A 77 15.47 -35.54 -38.14
CA PRO A 77 14.56 -36.22 -37.25
C PRO A 77 13.73 -35.22 -36.42
N GLU A 78 12.53 -35.64 -36.03
CA GLU A 78 11.51 -34.77 -35.40
C GLU A 78 11.96 -34.19 -34.05
N HIS A 79 12.85 -34.89 -33.33
CA HIS A 79 13.40 -34.38 -32.07
C HIS A 79 14.28 -33.14 -32.26
N LEU A 80 14.90 -32.94 -33.43
CA LEU A 80 15.71 -31.76 -33.75
C LEU A 80 14.83 -30.53 -33.98
N SER A 81 13.73 -30.65 -34.72
CA SER A 81 12.79 -29.54 -34.93
C SER A 81 12.15 -29.13 -33.60
N ARG A 82 11.74 -30.10 -32.77
CA ARG A 82 11.21 -29.87 -31.42
C ARG A 82 12.20 -29.19 -30.49
N PHE A 83 13.47 -29.58 -30.53
CA PHE A 83 14.52 -28.97 -29.71
C PHE A 83 14.77 -27.50 -30.11
N ILE A 84 14.93 -27.22 -31.40
CA ILE A 84 15.15 -25.86 -31.90
C ILE A 84 13.92 -24.99 -31.61
N HIS A 85 12.71 -25.52 -31.81
CA HIS A 85 11.46 -24.85 -31.45
C HIS A 85 11.42 -24.53 -29.95
N LYS A 86 11.74 -25.50 -29.08
CA LYS A 86 11.77 -25.30 -27.63
C LYS A 86 12.73 -24.16 -27.24
N ILE A 87 13.91 -24.08 -27.83
CA ILE A 87 14.90 -23.02 -27.56
C ILE A 87 14.40 -21.66 -28.06
N CYS A 88 13.91 -21.55 -29.29
CA CYS A 88 13.45 -20.27 -29.86
C CYS A 88 12.18 -19.73 -29.18
N SER A 89 11.28 -20.64 -28.78
CA SER A 89 10.02 -20.33 -28.10
C SER A 89 10.16 -20.32 -26.57
N TRP A 90 11.39 -20.48 -26.03
CA TRP A 90 11.62 -20.41 -24.59
C TRP A 90 11.49 -18.98 -24.07
N HIS A 91 10.95 -18.83 -22.87
CA HIS A 91 10.94 -17.58 -22.11
C HIS A 91 12.20 -17.41 -21.23
N GLN A 92 13.09 -18.41 -21.18
CA GLN A 92 14.33 -18.37 -20.40
C GLN A 92 15.52 -18.06 -21.31
N VAL A 93 16.06 -16.85 -21.19
CA VAL A 93 17.27 -16.41 -21.92
C VAL A 93 18.55 -16.55 -21.08
N HIS A 94 18.45 -17.11 -19.87
CA HIS A 94 19.58 -17.20 -18.95
C HIS A 94 20.65 -18.18 -19.49
N PRO A 95 21.95 -17.79 -19.55
CA PRO A 95 22.99 -18.62 -20.17
C PRO A 95 23.12 -20.03 -19.58
N VAL A 96 22.98 -20.16 -18.26
CA VAL A 96 23.00 -21.47 -17.58
C VAL A 96 21.79 -22.33 -17.95
N ALA A 97 20.60 -21.77 -18.12
CA ALA A 97 19.43 -22.55 -18.55
C ALA A 97 19.61 -23.09 -19.97
N ILE A 98 20.09 -22.25 -20.89
CA ILE A 98 20.42 -22.64 -22.26
C ILE A 98 21.48 -23.75 -22.28
N THR A 99 22.51 -23.62 -21.43
CA THR A 99 23.57 -24.62 -21.29
C THR A 99 23.02 -25.97 -20.79
N MET A 100 22.14 -25.95 -19.79
CA MET A 100 21.54 -27.17 -19.22
C MET A 100 20.56 -27.84 -20.19
N GLU A 101 19.83 -27.06 -20.99
CA GLU A 101 18.93 -27.60 -22.01
C GLU A 101 19.74 -28.26 -23.15
N LEU A 102 20.82 -27.61 -23.60
CA LEU A 102 21.74 -28.19 -24.58
C LEU A 102 22.40 -29.48 -24.07
N SER A 103 22.74 -29.51 -22.77
CA SER A 103 23.30 -30.67 -22.08
C SER A 103 22.38 -31.89 -22.07
N GLY A 104 21.06 -31.67 -22.11
CA GLY A 104 20.05 -32.72 -22.15
C GLY A 104 19.74 -33.26 -23.56
N TYR A 105 20.30 -32.66 -24.62
CA TYR A 105 20.05 -33.07 -25.99
C TYR A 105 21.21 -33.94 -26.53
N GLU A 106 20.94 -35.23 -26.72
CA GLU A 106 21.95 -36.23 -27.09
C GLU A 106 22.68 -35.91 -28.41
N ASP A 107 21.97 -35.35 -29.39
CA ASP A 107 22.50 -35.04 -30.73
C ASP A 107 22.99 -33.58 -30.89
N ALA A 108 23.23 -32.86 -29.78
CA ALA A 108 23.62 -31.45 -29.80
C ALA A 108 24.87 -31.19 -30.66
N MET A 109 25.90 -32.04 -30.56
CA MET A 109 27.12 -31.90 -31.35
C MET A 109 26.95 -32.38 -32.80
N THR A 110 26.09 -33.38 -33.04
CA THR A 110 25.80 -33.91 -34.37
C THR A 110 25.18 -32.85 -35.28
N TYR A 111 24.25 -32.05 -34.75
CA TYR A 111 23.49 -31.06 -35.50
C TYR A 111 23.89 -29.61 -35.22
N GLN A 112 25.03 -29.36 -34.56
CA GLN A 112 25.51 -28.02 -34.17
C GLN A 112 25.35 -26.95 -35.27
N LYS A 113 25.88 -27.21 -36.48
CA LYS A 113 25.83 -26.27 -37.60
C LYS A 113 24.40 -25.94 -38.02
N LYS A 114 23.51 -26.94 -37.99
CA LYS A 114 22.11 -26.79 -38.39
C LYS A 114 21.31 -26.06 -37.32
N ILE A 115 21.54 -26.36 -36.03
CA ILE A 115 20.92 -25.65 -34.90
C ILE A 115 21.25 -24.17 -34.98
N LEU A 116 22.53 -23.81 -35.10
CA LEU A 116 22.96 -22.42 -35.22
C LEU A 116 22.38 -21.72 -36.46
N TYR A 117 22.34 -22.42 -37.61
CA TYR A 117 21.75 -21.88 -38.84
C TYR A 117 20.26 -21.56 -38.69
N VAL A 118 19.47 -22.48 -38.14
CA VAL A 118 18.02 -22.28 -38.02
C VAL A 118 17.70 -21.16 -37.02
N VAL A 119 18.38 -21.10 -35.87
CA VAL A 119 18.21 -20.00 -34.89
C VAL A 119 18.59 -18.64 -35.51
N ASP A 120 19.66 -18.60 -36.32
CA ASP A 120 20.09 -17.40 -37.05
C ASP A 120 19.02 -16.95 -38.09
N ARG A 121 18.40 -17.89 -38.81
CA ARG A 121 17.30 -17.57 -39.74
C ARG A 121 16.03 -17.09 -39.03
N VAL A 122 15.69 -17.67 -37.88
CA VAL A 122 14.58 -17.22 -37.04
C VAL A 122 14.86 -15.78 -36.58
N PHE A 123 16.08 -15.49 -36.12
CA PHE A 123 16.52 -14.15 -35.75
C PHE A 123 16.36 -13.15 -36.90
N GLU A 124 16.94 -13.43 -38.08
CA GLU A 124 16.85 -12.55 -39.25
C GLU A 124 15.41 -12.26 -39.67
N ARG A 125 14.50 -13.24 -39.54
CA ARG A 125 13.09 -13.06 -39.90
C ARG A 125 12.37 -12.08 -38.98
N GLN A 126 12.63 -12.09 -37.68
CA GLN A 126 11.98 -11.16 -36.74
C GLN A 126 12.19 -9.68 -37.11
N LEU A 127 13.25 -9.41 -37.89
CA LEU A 127 13.65 -8.07 -38.31
C LEU A 127 13.14 -7.68 -39.71
N ARG A 128 12.74 -8.65 -40.54
CA ARG A 128 12.31 -8.42 -41.94
C ARG A 128 10.78 -8.42 -42.13
N CYS A 129 10.01 -8.46 -41.05
CA CYS A 129 8.55 -8.35 -41.07
C CYS A 129 8.09 -6.89 -41.22
N LYS A 130 6.86 -6.66 -41.71
CA LYS A 130 6.28 -5.31 -41.93
C LYS A 130 6.24 -4.44 -40.66
N GLU A 131 6.13 -5.08 -39.51
CA GLU A 131 6.33 -4.49 -38.18
C GLU A 131 7.41 -5.33 -37.50
N GLY A 132 8.59 -4.75 -37.25
CA GLY A 132 9.71 -5.47 -36.64
C GLY A 132 9.44 -5.74 -35.16
N ASN A 133 9.67 -6.99 -34.70
CA ASN A 133 9.53 -7.33 -33.28
C ASN A 133 10.89 -7.16 -32.58
N GLU A 134 11.17 -5.95 -32.08
CA GLU A 134 12.43 -5.62 -31.40
C GLU A 134 12.70 -6.56 -30.20
N VAL A 135 11.68 -6.87 -29.41
CA VAL A 135 11.78 -7.77 -28.25
C VAL A 135 12.20 -9.18 -28.68
N MET A 136 11.51 -9.74 -29.66
CA MET A 136 11.79 -11.10 -30.12
C MET A 136 13.14 -11.20 -30.84
N SER A 137 13.50 -10.19 -31.65
CA SER A 137 14.81 -10.15 -32.31
C SER A 137 15.97 -10.11 -31.30
N LEU A 138 15.86 -9.30 -30.24
CA LEU A 138 16.86 -9.26 -29.18
C LEU A 138 16.90 -10.58 -28.38
N LYS A 139 15.74 -11.18 -28.08
CA LYS A 139 15.64 -12.47 -27.39
C LYS A 139 16.36 -13.58 -28.15
N VAL A 140 16.03 -13.76 -29.43
CA VAL A 140 16.62 -14.83 -30.27
C VAL A 140 18.12 -14.55 -30.50
N TRP A 141 18.52 -13.28 -30.62
CA TRP A 141 19.93 -12.91 -30.69
C TRP A 141 20.72 -13.33 -29.45
N ILE A 142 20.22 -13.04 -28.23
CA ILE A 142 20.89 -13.44 -26.99
C ILE A 142 21.06 -14.96 -26.93
N ILE A 143 20.00 -15.70 -27.28
CA ILE A 143 20.04 -17.17 -27.36
C ILE A 143 21.11 -17.63 -28.37
N LEU A 144 21.12 -17.06 -29.58
CA LEU A 144 22.09 -17.38 -30.63
C LEU A 144 23.54 -17.10 -30.20
N PHE A 145 23.77 -15.94 -29.59
CA PHE A 145 25.08 -15.52 -29.10
C PHE A 145 25.58 -16.47 -28.01
N VAL A 146 24.73 -16.77 -27.03
CA VAL A 146 25.04 -17.72 -25.96
C VAL A 146 25.32 -19.11 -26.52
N LEU A 147 24.51 -19.61 -27.46
CA LEU A 147 24.75 -20.91 -28.10
C LEU A 147 26.10 -20.95 -28.82
N ARG A 148 26.48 -19.88 -29.54
CA ARG A 148 27.79 -19.78 -30.21
C ARG A 148 28.93 -19.89 -29.20
N GLU A 149 28.85 -19.20 -28.06
CA GLU A 149 29.88 -19.26 -27.02
C GLU A 149 29.90 -20.61 -26.29
N ILE A 150 28.74 -21.22 -26.01
CA ILE A 150 28.67 -22.59 -25.46
C ILE A 150 29.39 -23.56 -26.41
N TYR A 151 29.00 -23.59 -27.69
CA TYR A 151 29.59 -24.49 -28.67
C TYR A 151 31.09 -24.28 -28.83
N LYS A 152 31.55 -23.03 -28.83
CA LYS A 152 32.98 -22.69 -28.88
C LYS A 152 33.74 -23.29 -27.69
N PHE A 153 33.18 -23.19 -26.48
CA PHE A 153 33.80 -23.72 -25.27
C PHE A 153 33.76 -25.25 -25.18
N ILE A 154 32.63 -25.88 -25.52
CA ILE A 154 32.48 -27.33 -25.36
C ILE A 154 33.15 -28.12 -26.49
N SER A 155 33.34 -27.56 -27.69
CA SER A 155 33.97 -28.27 -28.82
C SER A 155 35.39 -28.75 -28.49
N GLU A 156 36.17 -27.93 -27.77
CA GLU A 156 37.51 -28.28 -27.30
C GLU A 156 37.47 -29.40 -26.25
N LEU A 157 36.51 -29.34 -25.31
CA LEU A 157 36.35 -30.36 -24.27
C LEU A 157 35.84 -31.70 -24.83
N VAL A 158 34.92 -31.66 -25.78
CA VAL A 158 34.40 -32.87 -26.44
C VAL A 158 35.48 -33.54 -27.30
N SER A 159 36.28 -32.75 -28.03
CA SER A 159 37.43 -33.30 -28.78
C SER A 159 38.53 -33.87 -27.87
N SER A 160 38.62 -33.43 -26.61
CA SER A 160 39.48 -34.03 -25.58
C SER A 160 38.91 -35.31 -24.92
N GLY A 161 37.75 -35.81 -25.37
CA GLY A 161 37.15 -37.07 -24.94
C GLY A 161 36.09 -36.96 -23.84
N LYS A 162 35.65 -35.76 -23.45
CA LYS A 162 34.50 -35.61 -22.54
C LYS A 162 33.18 -35.76 -23.28
N ASN A 163 32.18 -36.31 -22.62
CA ASN A 163 30.82 -36.29 -23.15
C ASN A 163 30.25 -34.85 -23.12
N VAL A 164 29.20 -34.61 -23.92
CA VAL A 164 28.58 -33.28 -24.08
C VAL A 164 28.01 -32.76 -22.76
N HIS A 165 27.40 -33.65 -21.97
CA HIS A 165 26.81 -33.30 -20.68
C HIS A 165 27.84 -32.71 -19.70
N ASP A 166 28.97 -33.40 -19.54
CA ASP A 166 30.07 -32.99 -18.66
C ASP A 166 30.75 -31.72 -19.17
N ALA A 167 30.91 -31.55 -20.48
CA ALA A 167 31.45 -30.33 -21.07
C ALA A 167 30.54 -29.12 -20.77
N CYS A 168 29.22 -29.28 -20.93
CA CYS A 168 28.24 -28.26 -20.57
C CYS A 168 28.23 -27.95 -19.06
N LEU A 169 28.38 -28.96 -18.18
CA LEU A 169 28.49 -28.74 -16.74
C LEU A 169 29.76 -27.94 -16.36
N VAL A 170 30.88 -28.18 -17.03
CA VAL A 170 32.10 -27.38 -16.83
C VAL A 170 31.86 -25.93 -17.25
N TYR A 171 31.19 -25.70 -18.38
CA TYR A 171 30.85 -24.35 -18.82
C TYR A 171 29.87 -23.64 -17.86
N ALA A 172 28.85 -24.35 -17.38
CA ALA A 172 27.94 -23.82 -16.37
C ALA A 172 28.69 -23.43 -15.09
N LYS A 173 29.60 -24.27 -14.58
CA LYS A 173 30.46 -23.94 -13.43
C LYS A 173 31.35 -22.74 -13.69
N TYR A 174 31.88 -22.61 -14.91
CA TYR A 174 32.66 -21.44 -15.32
C TYR A 174 31.82 -20.15 -15.25
N LEU A 175 30.59 -20.15 -15.77
CA LEU A 175 29.68 -18.99 -15.68
C LEU A 175 29.28 -18.67 -14.24
N LEU A 176 29.17 -19.70 -13.39
CA LEU A 176 28.74 -19.60 -11.99
C LEU A 176 29.87 -19.29 -11.00
N LYS A 177 31.12 -19.16 -11.47
CA LYS A 177 32.26 -18.85 -10.61
C LYS A 177 32.02 -17.56 -9.81
N TRP A 178 32.24 -17.62 -8.50
CA TRP A 178 32.04 -16.52 -7.56
C TRP A 178 33.23 -16.41 -6.61
N GLU A 179 33.84 -15.24 -6.51
CA GLU A 179 34.95 -14.97 -5.60
C GLU A 179 34.50 -14.09 -4.41
N PRO A 180 35.09 -14.25 -3.21
CA PRO A 180 34.73 -13.44 -2.04
C PRO A 180 34.90 -11.93 -2.31
N GLY A 181 33.88 -11.14 -1.98
CA GLY A 181 33.87 -9.68 -2.20
C GLY A 181 33.25 -9.24 -3.53
N GLU A 182 32.93 -10.16 -4.43
CA GLU A 182 32.19 -9.84 -5.66
C GLU A 182 30.70 -9.58 -5.37
N ARG A 183 30.10 -8.62 -6.09
CA ARG A 183 28.66 -8.32 -6.01
C ARG A 183 27.85 -8.97 -7.14
N VAL A 184 28.52 -9.43 -8.20
CA VAL A 184 27.95 -10.06 -9.41
C VAL A 184 28.86 -11.17 -9.94
N ARG A 185 28.33 -12.10 -10.75
CA ARG A 185 29.12 -13.14 -11.43
C ARG A 185 29.79 -12.57 -12.67
N LYS A 186 31.09 -12.28 -12.58
CA LYS A 186 31.85 -11.63 -13.66
C LYS A 186 31.72 -12.35 -15.01
N ASN A 187 31.88 -13.68 -15.04
CA ASN A 187 31.84 -14.44 -16.28
C ASN A 187 30.47 -14.39 -16.98
N GLN A 188 29.39 -14.44 -16.20
CA GLN A 188 28.02 -14.30 -16.70
C GLN A 188 27.75 -12.86 -17.16
N GLU A 189 28.19 -11.87 -16.39
CA GLU A 189 28.02 -10.45 -16.70
C GLU A 189 28.76 -10.07 -17.99
N THR A 190 30.01 -10.50 -18.16
CA THR A 190 30.80 -10.29 -19.37
C THR A 190 30.13 -10.91 -20.60
N LEU A 191 29.64 -12.15 -20.49
CA LEU A 191 28.97 -12.83 -21.60
C LEU A 191 27.74 -12.05 -22.08
N LEU A 192 26.89 -11.60 -21.17
CA LEU A 192 25.65 -10.91 -21.50
C LEU A 192 25.89 -9.48 -22.01
N ARG A 193 26.85 -8.74 -21.44
CA ARG A 193 27.24 -7.42 -21.98
C ARG A 193 27.82 -7.52 -23.38
N ASN A 194 28.64 -8.54 -23.64
CA ASN A 194 29.15 -8.81 -24.99
C ASN A 194 28.03 -9.20 -25.96
N ALA A 195 27.03 -9.97 -25.51
CA ALA A 195 25.88 -10.33 -26.33
C ALA A 195 25.11 -9.09 -26.77
N ILE A 196 24.87 -8.14 -25.85
CA ILE A 196 24.22 -6.87 -26.18
C ILE A 196 25.10 -6.05 -27.11
N ALA A 197 26.38 -5.83 -26.77
CA ALA A 197 27.28 -5.03 -27.60
C ALA A 197 27.46 -5.56 -29.03
N ALA A 198 27.30 -6.88 -29.24
CA ALA A 198 27.38 -7.51 -30.55
C ALA A 198 26.06 -7.52 -31.32
N PHE A 199 24.96 -7.01 -30.75
CA PHE A 199 23.65 -6.98 -31.39
C PHE A 199 23.70 -6.15 -32.69
N PRO A 200 23.33 -6.68 -33.87
CA PRO A 200 23.59 -5.98 -35.14
C PRO A 200 22.75 -4.72 -35.41
N TYR A 201 21.65 -4.50 -34.68
CA TYR A 201 20.64 -3.48 -35.00
C TYR A 201 20.66 -2.33 -33.98
N HIS A 202 21.68 -1.48 -34.09
CA HIS A 202 21.93 -0.42 -33.11
C HIS A 202 20.88 0.71 -33.11
N HIS A 203 20.02 0.76 -34.13
CA HIS A 203 18.94 1.75 -34.28
C HIS A 203 17.62 1.31 -33.62
N SER A 204 17.57 0.13 -32.99
CA SER A 204 16.41 -0.30 -32.19
C SER A 204 16.32 0.56 -30.92
N LEU A 205 15.12 1.09 -30.65
CA LEU A 205 14.87 1.90 -29.46
C LEU A 205 15.11 1.07 -28.18
N LEU A 206 14.72 -0.21 -28.20
CA LEU A 206 14.97 -1.13 -27.09
C LEU A 206 16.48 -1.30 -26.82
N TYR A 207 17.29 -1.47 -27.88
CA TYR A 207 18.73 -1.58 -27.77
C TYR A 207 19.37 -0.29 -27.22
N GLU A 208 19.03 0.88 -27.77
CA GLU A 208 19.57 2.17 -27.31
C GLU A 208 19.24 2.42 -25.84
N THR A 209 18.00 2.12 -25.44
CA THR A 209 17.54 2.26 -24.05
C THR A 209 18.31 1.33 -23.12
N MET A 210 18.51 0.06 -23.51
CA MET A 210 19.24 -0.92 -22.71
C MET A 210 20.73 -0.57 -22.58
N VAL A 211 21.39 -0.16 -23.66
CA VAL A 211 22.81 0.25 -23.62
C VAL A 211 22.98 1.49 -22.75
N LYS A 212 22.10 2.48 -22.89
CA LYS A 212 22.12 3.70 -22.05
C LYS A 212 21.92 3.37 -20.57
N ALA A 213 21.04 2.43 -20.25
CA ALA A 213 20.82 1.97 -18.89
C ALA A 213 22.06 1.21 -18.34
N MET A 214 22.61 0.26 -19.10
CA MET A 214 23.79 -0.52 -18.72
C MET A 214 25.07 0.31 -18.57
N THR A 215 25.15 1.48 -19.22
CA THR A 215 26.30 2.41 -19.12
C THR A 215 26.30 3.19 -17.80
N LYS A 216 25.13 3.37 -17.16
CA LYS A 216 25.02 4.06 -15.87
C LYS A 216 25.54 3.20 -14.69
N THR A 217 25.62 1.89 -14.87
CA THR A 217 26.07 0.94 -13.84
C THR A 217 27.47 0.43 -14.15
N PRO A 218 28.48 0.72 -13.29
CA PRO A 218 29.83 0.20 -13.45
C PRO A 218 29.88 -1.34 -13.54
N PHE A 219 30.86 -1.87 -14.27
CA PHE A 219 31.08 -3.32 -14.34
C PHE A 219 31.40 -3.87 -12.95
N GLY A 220 30.64 -4.87 -12.50
CA GLY A 220 30.79 -5.46 -11.16
C GLY A 220 29.72 -5.03 -10.17
N GLU A 221 28.89 -4.04 -10.51
CA GLU A 221 27.79 -3.54 -9.69
C GLU A 221 26.42 -4.00 -10.20
N ARG A 222 25.38 -3.76 -9.41
CA ARG A 222 23.99 -4.04 -9.78
C ARG A 222 23.27 -2.74 -10.16
N PRO A 223 22.27 -2.79 -11.06
CA PRO A 223 21.70 -3.97 -11.72
C PRO A 223 22.62 -4.66 -12.73
N THR A 224 22.54 -5.99 -12.79
CA THR A 224 23.28 -6.85 -13.72
C THR A 224 22.76 -6.72 -15.15
N ALA A 225 23.59 -7.12 -16.13
CA ALA A 225 23.17 -7.18 -17.52
C ALA A 225 21.95 -8.08 -17.74
N PHE A 226 21.83 -9.16 -16.96
CA PHE A 226 20.65 -10.04 -17.01
C PHE A 226 19.37 -9.33 -16.57
N GLU A 227 19.42 -8.53 -15.49
CA GLU A 227 18.27 -7.78 -14.99
C GLU A 227 17.79 -6.75 -16.01
N TYR A 228 18.71 -6.02 -16.65
CA TYR A 228 18.37 -5.10 -17.74
C TYR A 228 17.78 -5.82 -18.96
N ILE A 229 18.29 -7.00 -19.31
CA ILE A 229 17.75 -7.84 -20.40
C ILE A 229 16.32 -8.27 -20.10
N VAL A 230 16.08 -8.80 -18.89
CA VAL A 230 14.74 -9.25 -18.49
C VAL A 230 13.77 -8.05 -18.44
N GLN A 231 14.21 -6.89 -17.98
CA GLN A 231 13.42 -5.67 -17.95
C GLN A 231 13.00 -5.23 -19.36
N GLY A 232 13.96 -5.23 -20.29
CA GLY A 232 13.71 -4.87 -21.68
C GLY A 232 12.82 -5.88 -22.41
N LEU A 233 12.96 -7.18 -22.13
CA LEU A 233 12.22 -8.23 -22.84
C LEU A 233 10.82 -8.48 -22.29
N PHE A 234 10.61 -8.29 -20.98
CA PHE A 234 9.38 -8.72 -20.30
C PHE A 234 8.69 -7.63 -19.46
N GLY A 235 9.25 -6.42 -19.43
CA GLY A 235 8.69 -5.27 -18.72
C GLY A 235 9.03 -5.22 -17.22
N GLN A 236 9.00 -4.02 -16.63
CA GLN A 236 9.34 -3.78 -15.22
C GLN A 236 8.43 -4.53 -14.24
N ARG A 237 7.13 -4.64 -14.55
CA ARG A 237 6.15 -5.27 -13.66
C ARG A 237 6.43 -6.76 -13.45
N LEU A 238 6.95 -7.48 -14.44
CA LEU A 238 7.28 -8.90 -14.30
C LEU A 238 8.53 -9.12 -13.42
N LEU A 239 9.50 -8.20 -13.42
CA LEU A 239 10.64 -8.25 -12.48
C LEU A 239 10.22 -7.99 -11.04
N MET A 240 9.25 -7.11 -10.84
CA MET A 240 8.72 -6.79 -9.51
C MET A 240 7.82 -7.91 -8.97
N VAL A 241 7.08 -8.61 -9.84
CA VAL A 241 6.09 -9.63 -9.44
C VAL A 241 6.66 -11.06 -9.47
N SER A 242 7.66 -11.35 -10.32
CA SER A 242 8.14 -12.72 -10.55
C SER A 242 9.58 -12.95 -10.03
N LYS A 243 9.73 -13.92 -9.12
CA LYS A 243 11.01 -14.25 -8.47
C LYS A 243 11.89 -15.14 -9.38
N PHE A 244 12.90 -14.56 -10.03
CA PHE A 244 13.86 -15.31 -10.84
C PHE A 244 14.96 -16.00 -9.99
N CYS A 245 15.41 -17.18 -10.42
CA CYS A 245 16.54 -17.88 -9.84
C CYS A 245 17.86 -17.20 -10.25
N GLY A 246 18.67 -16.79 -9.28
CA GLY A 246 19.99 -16.20 -9.56
C GLY A 246 20.96 -17.14 -10.29
N THR A 247 20.74 -18.47 -10.30
CA THR A 247 21.62 -19.47 -10.93
C THR A 247 21.20 -19.85 -12.34
N CYS A 248 19.91 -19.98 -12.61
CA CYS A 248 19.40 -20.47 -13.90
C CYS A 248 18.31 -19.57 -14.52
N GLY A 249 17.93 -18.47 -13.89
CA GLY A 249 16.88 -17.58 -14.38
C GLY A 249 15.45 -18.12 -14.26
N ALA A 250 15.23 -19.34 -13.72
CA ALA A 250 13.90 -19.92 -13.60
C ALA A 250 12.93 -19.03 -12.79
N PHE A 251 11.69 -18.90 -13.29
CA PHE A 251 10.66 -17.94 -12.86
C PHE A 251 9.82 -18.40 -11.65
N THR A 252 10.08 -19.60 -11.10
CA THR A 252 9.31 -20.23 -10.00
C THR A 252 10.21 -20.88 -8.94
N ALA A 253 11.47 -20.45 -8.83
CA ALA A 253 12.42 -21.11 -7.94
C ALA A 253 12.12 -20.84 -6.45
N LYS A 254 11.61 -21.86 -5.75
CA LYS A 254 11.20 -21.81 -4.33
C LYS A 254 12.35 -21.86 -3.31
N LYS A 255 13.61 -21.98 -3.74
CA LYS A 255 14.77 -22.10 -2.83
C LYS A 255 15.85 -21.05 -3.14
N ARG A 256 16.11 -20.17 -2.19
CA ARG A 256 17.17 -19.14 -2.21
C ARG A 256 18.11 -19.30 -1.01
N CYS A 257 19.35 -18.82 -1.10
CA CYS A 257 20.21 -18.67 0.07
C CYS A 257 19.83 -17.37 0.83
N PRO A 258 20.06 -17.29 2.16
CA PRO A 258 19.66 -16.14 2.99
C PRO A 258 20.19 -14.79 2.50
N LYS A 259 21.40 -14.75 1.93
CA LYS A 259 22.02 -13.51 1.39
C LYS A 259 21.41 -12.97 0.10
N CYS A 260 20.56 -13.73 -0.58
CA CYS A 260 19.93 -13.33 -1.85
C CYS A 260 18.43 -13.00 -1.69
N LYS A 261 17.94 -12.96 -0.45
CA LYS A 261 16.56 -12.63 -0.08
C LYS A 261 16.44 -11.12 0.16
N VAL A 262 16.56 -10.32 -0.88
CA VAL A 262 16.46 -8.87 -0.71
C VAL A 262 15.35 -8.23 -1.55
N MET A 263 14.63 -7.31 -0.93
CA MET A 263 13.51 -6.52 -1.44
C MET A 263 13.92 -5.04 -1.44
N PHE A 264 13.48 -4.27 -2.43
CA PHE A 264 13.73 -2.82 -2.45
C PHE A 264 12.59 -2.07 -1.76
N LEU A 265 12.90 -1.34 -0.70
CA LEU A 265 11.98 -0.41 -0.04
C LEU A 265 12.18 0.98 -0.60
N GLU A 266 11.11 1.59 -1.09
CA GLU A 266 11.12 3.02 -1.41
C GLU A 266 11.19 3.81 -0.09
N LYS A 267 12.21 4.64 0.07
CA LYS A 267 12.39 5.52 1.22
C LYS A 267 12.60 6.94 0.73
N ILE A 268 12.14 7.93 1.48
CA ILE A 268 12.43 9.33 1.19
C ILE A 268 13.67 9.71 1.99
N ASN A 269 14.70 10.22 1.32
CA ASN A 269 15.85 10.78 1.99
C ASN A 269 15.41 12.07 2.72
N HIS A 270 15.46 12.08 4.04
CA HIS A 270 14.98 13.23 4.83
C HIS A 270 15.92 14.44 4.81
N VAL A 271 17.14 14.27 4.30
CA VAL A 271 18.11 15.36 4.07
C VAL A 271 17.84 16.07 2.74
N THR A 272 17.57 15.31 1.67
CA THR A 272 17.44 15.85 0.31
C THR A 272 16.00 15.96 -0.19
N GLY A 273 15.09 15.18 0.39
CA GLY A 273 13.72 15.00 -0.10
C GLY A 273 13.58 14.05 -1.29
N GLU A 274 14.66 13.46 -1.77
CA GLU A 274 14.62 12.57 -2.94
C GLU A 274 14.12 11.17 -2.57
N ARG A 275 13.49 10.50 -3.54
CA ARG A 275 13.10 9.09 -3.41
C ARG A 275 14.32 8.19 -3.64
N GLU A 276 14.68 7.45 -2.61
CA GLU A 276 15.75 6.46 -2.59
C GLU A 276 15.20 5.04 -2.44
N TRP A 277 16.08 4.05 -2.63
CA TRP A 277 15.72 2.64 -2.51
C TRP A 277 16.69 1.94 -1.56
N GLU A 278 16.17 1.45 -0.43
CA GLU A 278 16.91 0.62 0.51
C GLU A 278 16.63 -0.86 0.26
N VAL A 279 17.52 -1.73 0.76
CA VAL A 279 17.47 -3.16 0.51
C VAL A 279 17.11 -3.88 1.81
N ALA A 280 15.87 -4.35 1.94
CA ALA A 280 15.35 -5.07 3.10
C ALA A 280 15.33 -6.59 2.89
N GLU A 281 15.15 -7.36 3.96
CA GLU A 281 14.96 -8.82 3.87
C GLU A 281 13.60 -9.16 3.22
N GLU A 282 13.50 -10.32 2.57
CA GLU A 282 12.28 -10.77 1.86
C GLU A 282 11.02 -10.87 2.74
N ASP A 283 11.21 -11.04 4.05
CA ASP A 283 10.12 -11.10 5.02
C ASP A 283 9.76 -9.71 5.57
N HIS A 284 10.33 -8.61 5.05
CA HIS A 284 10.03 -7.25 5.53
C HIS A 284 8.59 -6.83 5.24
N ASP A 285 8.05 -7.00 4.03
CA ASP A 285 6.63 -6.73 3.75
C ASP A 285 5.73 -7.56 4.65
N LEU A 286 6.09 -8.83 4.82
CA LEU A 286 5.36 -9.79 5.64
C LEU A 286 5.35 -9.39 7.11
N ALA A 287 6.52 -9.03 7.65
CA ALA A 287 6.68 -8.58 9.02
C ALA A 287 6.05 -7.20 9.22
N GLN A 288 6.12 -6.30 8.23
CA GLN A 288 5.47 -5.00 8.29
C GLN A 288 3.95 -5.14 8.26
N GLU A 289 3.42 -6.05 7.43
CA GLU A 289 2.01 -6.41 7.41
C GLU A 289 1.60 -7.00 8.76
N ILE A 290 2.34 -7.97 9.33
CA ILE A 290 2.06 -8.54 10.65
C ILE A 290 2.11 -7.48 11.76
N ALA A 291 3.11 -6.60 11.72
CA ALA A 291 3.35 -5.59 12.75
C ALA A 291 2.28 -4.50 12.73
N ARG A 292 1.87 -4.07 11.53
CA ARG A 292 0.79 -3.10 11.30
C ARG A 292 -0.60 -3.69 11.38
N SER A 293 -0.73 -5.00 11.26
CA SER A 293 -2.02 -5.67 11.42
C SER A 293 -2.43 -5.48 12.87
N ARG A 294 -3.45 -4.64 13.10
CA ARG A 294 -4.04 -4.32 14.42
C ARG A 294 -4.81 -5.51 15.01
N PHE A 295 -4.35 -6.73 14.76
CA PHE A 295 -4.97 -7.96 15.26
C PHE A 295 -5.00 -8.00 16.79
N ALA A 296 -4.11 -7.30 17.48
CA ALA A 296 -4.04 -7.31 18.94
C ALA A 296 -5.32 -6.78 19.60
N ASP A 297 -5.81 -5.58 19.22
CA ASP A 297 -7.04 -5.05 19.81
C ASP A 297 -8.26 -5.84 19.34
N MET A 298 -8.27 -6.33 18.10
CA MET A 298 -9.32 -7.24 17.59
C MET A 298 -9.43 -8.54 18.40
N ILE A 299 -8.29 -9.11 18.80
CA ILE A 299 -8.25 -10.31 19.64
C ILE A 299 -8.60 -9.97 21.10
N LEU A 300 -8.21 -8.79 21.59
CA LEU A 300 -8.49 -8.32 22.95
C LEU A 300 -9.90 -7.69 23.10
N ASP A 301 -10.66 -7.56 22.02
CA ASP A 301 -12.06 -7.14 22.07
C ASP A 301 -12.94 -8.26 22.67
N TYR A 302 -13.10 -8.19 23.99
CA TYR A 302 -13.88 -9.17 24.74
C TYR A 302 -15.37 -9.13 24.37
N ASN A 303 -15.94 -7.96 24.05
CA ASN A 303 -17.35 -7.87 23.65
C ASN A 303 -17.59 -8.59 22.31
N ARG A 304 -16.76 -8.31 21.29
CA ARG A 304 -16.76 -9.04 20.01
C ARG A 304 -16.68 -10.53 20.26
N ASN A 305 -15.65 -10.97 21.01
CA ASN A 305 -15.41 -12.37 21.26
C ASN A 305 -16.59 -13.08 21.95
N GLU A 306 -17.20 -12.45 22.96
CA GLU A 306 -18.37 -12.98 23.66
C GLU A 306 -19.59 -13.09 22.75
N MET A 307 -19.82 -12.11 21.88
CA MET A 307 -20.94 -12.10 20.94
C MET A 307 -20.79 -13.17 19.84
N PHE A 308 -19.59 -13.33 19.26
CA PHE A 308 -19.29 -14.43 18.34
C PHE A 308 -19.44 -15.80 19.01
N LEU A 309 -18.96 -15.95 20.25
CA LEU A 309 -19.11 -17.19 21.01
C LEU A 309 -20.60 -17.51 21.27
N ALA A 310 -21.40 -16.52 21.66
CA ALA A 310 -22.82 -16.68 21.91
C ALA A 310 -23.59 -17.08 20.62
N GLY A 311 -23.31 -16.42 19.49
CA GLY A 311 -23.88 -16.77 18.19
C GLY A 311 -23.51 -18.18 17.74
N LEU A 312 -22.21 -18.53 17.79
CA LEU A 312 -21.72 -19.88 17.48
C LEU A 312 -22.41 -20.95 18.34
N ARG A 313 -22.50 -20.73 19.65
CA ARG A 313 -23.19 -21.62 20.58
C ARG A 313 -24.65 -21.81 20.17
N ALA A 314 -25.37 -20.74 19.89
CA ALA A 314 -26.79 -20.80 19.52
C ALA A 314 -27.00 -21.66 18.26
N VAL A 315 -26.24 -21.39 17.20
CA VAL A 315 -26.37 -22.06 15.89
C VAL A 315 -25.89 -23.51 15.93
N ILE A 316 -24.77 -23.81 16.60
CA ILE A 316 -24.28 -25.18 16.77
C ILE A 316 -25.30 -26.04 17.54
N GLN A 317 -25.85 -25.51 18.64
CA GLN A 317 -26.83 -26.25 19.43
C GLN A 317 -28.14 -26.44 18.68
N GLU A 318 -28.53 -25.51 17.81
CA GLU A 318 -29.66 -25.71 16.90
C GLU A 318 -29.44 -26.88 15.95
N LYS A 319 -28.31 -26.92 15.24
CA LYS A 319 -27.99 -28.04 14.33
C LYS A 319 -27.97 -29.39 15.03
N LYS A 320 -27.48 -29.43 16.27
CA LYS A 320 -27.54 -30.63 17.11
C LYS A 320 -28.96 -31.04 17.47
N ARG A 321 -29.84 -30.09 17.81
CA ARG A 321 -31.27 -30.37 18.07
C ARG A 321 -31.98 -30.90 16.83
N GLU A 322 -31.58 -30.46 15.64
CA GLU A 322 -32.06 -30.99 14.35
C GLU A 322 -31.54 -32.40 14.04
N GLY A 323 -30.60 -32.94 14.84
CA GLY A 323 -29.97 -34.24 14.61
C GLY A 323 -28.95 -34.23 13.47
N ALA A 324 -28.49 -33.06 13.04
CA ALA A 324 -27.47 -32.89 12.01
C ALA A 324 -26.07 -32.74 12.62
N GLN A 325 -25.03 -33.16 11.89
CA GLN A 325 -23.65 -32.84 12.26
C GLN A 325 -23.38 -31.35 12.06
N ALA A 326 -22.73 -30.70 13.02
CA ALA A 326 -22.32 -29.30 12.93
C ALA A 326 -20.94 -29.21 12.27
N HIS A 327 -20.90 -28.81 10.99
CA HIS A 327 -19.67 -28.55 10.25
C HIS A 327 -19.54 -27.05 9.99
N VAL A 328 -18.63 -26.41 10.72
CA VAL A 328 -18.38 -24.96 10.67
C VAL A 328 -17.30 -24.62 9.64
N MET A 329 -17.54 -23.57 8.85
CA MET A 329 -16.52 -22.92 8.01
C MET A 329 -16.17 -21.57 8.63
N ASP A 330 -14.91 -21.41 9.01
CA ASP A 330 -14.37 -20.16 9.57
C ASP A 330 -13.57 -19.45 8.48
N ILE A 331 -14.04 -18.30 7.99
CA ILE A 331 -13.42 -17.56 6.88
C ILE A 331 -12.74 -16.30 7.42
N GLY A 332 -11.47 -16.12 7.09
CA GLY A 332 -10.64 -15.09 7.73
C GLY A 332 -10.22 -15.54 9.12
N ALA A 333 -9.74 -16.78 9.23
CA ALA A 333 -9.57 -17.42 10.54
C ALA A 333 -8.56 -16.72 11.46
N GLY A 334 -7.63 -15.91 10.92
CA GLY A 334 -6.65 -15.17 11.72
C GLY A 334 -5.81 -16.11 12.57
N THR A 335 -5.96 -16.03 13.91
CA THR A 335 -5.30 -16.92 14.88
C THR A 335 -6.01 -18.26 15.08
N GLY A 336 -7.17 -18.46 14.46
CA GLY A 336 -8.05 -19.62 14.67
C GLY A 336 -8.94 -19.50 15.90
N LEU A 337 -9.05 -18.31 16.52
CA LEU A 337 -9.83 -18.10 17.75
C LEU A 337 -11.30 -18.54 17.60
N LEU A 338 -11.97 -18.15 16.51
CA LEU A 338 -13.37 -18.51 16.27
C LEU A 338 -13.53 -20.01 15.97
N SER A 339 -12.57 -20.61 15.26
CA SER A 339 -12.50 -22.05 15.07
C SER A 339 -12.38 -22.83 16.39
N LEU A 340 -11.54 -22.37 17.32
CA LEU A 340 -11.40 -22.96 18.66
C LEU A 340 -12.69 -22.82 19.48
N MET A 341 -13.33 -21.66 19.43
CA MET A 341 -14.66 -21.44 20.04
C MET A 341 -15.69 -22.42 19.49
N ALA A 342 -15.79 -22.57 18.18
CA ALA A 342 -16.72 -23.48 17.53
C ALA A 342 -16.48 -24.95 17.94
N ALA A 343 -15.22 -25.39 17.96
CA ALA A 343 -14.88 -26.76 18.37
C ALA A 343 -15.22 -27.04 19.84
N ARG A 344 -14.98 -26.07 20.74
CA ARG A 344 -15.34 -26.14 22.16
C ARG A 344 -16.83 -26.19 22.40
N GLU A 345 -17.61 -25.38 21.67
CA GLU A 345 -19.08 -25.38 21.73
C GLU A 345 -19.71 -26.64 21.07
N GLY A 346 -18.85 -27.49 20.52
CA GLY A 346 -19.16 -28.86 20.17
C GLY A 346 -19.43 -29.06 18.68
N ALA A 347 -18.89 -28.21 17.79
CA ALA A 347 -18.82 -28.55 16.38
C ALA A 347 -18.18 -29.93 16.18
N ASP A 348 -18.69 -30.68 15.21
CA ASP A 348 -18.19 -32.01 14.85
C ASP A 348 -16.94 -31.89 13.96
N LYS A 349 -16.93 -30.89 13.07
CA LYS A 349 -15.79 -30.53 12.22
C LYS A 349 -15.73 -29.01 12.03
N VAL A 350 -14.53 -28.45 11.95
CA VAL A 350 -14.29 -27.04 11.60
C VAL A 350 -13.29 -26.96 10.44
N THR A 351 -13.60 -26.16 9.42
CA THR A 351 -12.70 -25.85 8.31
C THR A 351 -12.39 -24.36 8.36
N ALA A 352 -11.18 -24.04 8.81
CA ALA A 352 -10.67 -22.68 8.92
C ALA A 352 -9.94 -22.29 7.62
N VAL A 353 -10.22 -21.10 7.10
CA VAL A 353 -9.69 -20.59 5.83
C VAL A 353 -9.01 -19.25 6.09
N GLU A 354 -7.72 -19.16 5.82
CA GLU A 354 -6.91 -17.97 6.02
C GLU A 354 -6.07 -17.72 4.76
N VAL A 355 -6.18 -16.52 4.18
CA VAL A 355 -5.46 -16.15 2.95
C VAL A 355 -4.01 -15.79 3.24
N PHE A 356 -3.76 -15.18 4.39
CA PHE A 356 -2.45 -14.68 4.76
C PHE A 356 -1.62 -15.80 5.38
N GLN A 357 -0.66 -16.30 4.59
CA GLN A 357 0.10 -17.51 4.92
C GLN A 357 0.72 -17.53 6.33
N PRO A 358 1.34 -16.44 6.85
CA PRO A 358 1.90 -16.45 8.21
C PRO A 358 0.84 -16.64 9.28
N MET A 359 -0.33 -16.03 9.09
CA MET A 359 -1.45 -16.20 10.02
C MET A 359 -2.07 -17.59 9.88
N ALA A 360 -2.13 -18.16 8.67
CA ALA A 360 -2.55 -19.56 8.49
C ALA A 360 -1.59 -20.55 9.19
N GLU A 361 -0.29 -20.28 9.17
CA GLU A 361 0.73 -21.07 9.89
C GLU A 361 0.64 -20.86 11.40
N CYS A 362 0.39 -19.63 11.85
CA CYS A 362 0.11 -19.29 13.24
C CYS A 362 -1.12 -20.04 13.76
N ALA A 363 -2.26 -19.93 13.07
CA ALA A 363 -3.49 -20.65 13.39
C ALA A 363 -3.29 -22.16 13.43
N ARG A 364 -2.57 -22.73 12.45
CA ARG A 364 -2.25 -24.17 12.46
C ARG A 364 -1.46 -24.56 13.70
N SER A 365 -0.46 -23.77 14.08
CA SER A 365 0.37 -24.04 15.27
C SER A 365 -0.44 -23.95 16.57
N ILE A 366 -1.31 -22.93 16.69
CA ILE A 366 -2.22 -22.77 17.83
C ILE A 366 -3.22 -23.94 17.90
N VAL A 367 -3.80 -24.33 16.77
CA VAL A 367 -4.75 -25.45 16.69
C VAL A 367 -4.08 -26.77 17.04
N GLU A 368 -2.87 -27.05 16.53
CA GLU A 368 -2.09 -28.26 16.84
C GLU A 368 -1.76 -28.36 18.33
N ALA A 369 -1.55 -27.23 19.01
CA ALA A 369 -1.31 -27.18 20.45
C ALA A 369 -2.60 -27.34 21.29
N SER A 370 -3.78 -27.28 20.67
CA SER A 370 -5.07 -27.36 21.35
C SER A 370 -5.62 -28.79 21.48
N GLU A 371 -6.58 -28.98 22.38
CA GLU A 371 -7.29 -30.26 22.53
C GLU A 371 -8.26 -30.57 21.36
N TRP A 372 -8.44 -29.64 20.42
CA TRP A 372 -9.34 -29.76 19.27
C TRP A 372 -8.63 -29.95 17.92
N HIS A 373 -7.33 -30.24 17.92
CA HIS A 373 -6.54 -30.44 16.70
C HIS A 373 -7.15 -31.46 15.73
N ASP A 374 -7.79 -32.52 16.24
CA ASP A 374 -8.45 -33.54 15.41
C ASP A 374 -9.72 -33.05 14.70
N LYS A 375 -10.30 -31.92 15.15
CA LYS A 375 -11.56 -31.37 14.63
C LYS A 375 -11.38 -30.21 13.67
N ILE A 376 -10.26 -29.50 13.74
CA ILE A 376 -10.04 -28.23 13.05
C ILE A 376 -9.01 -28.42 11.93
N GLU A 377 -9.39 -28.09 10.71
CA GLU A 377 -8.53 -28.14 9.52
C GLU A 377 -8.26 -26.72 9.01
N VAL A 378 -6.98 -26.29 8.99
CA VAL A 378 -6.58 -24.94 8.56
C VAL A 378 -6.05 -24.93 7.12
N LEU A 379 -6.76 -24.22 6.24
CA LEU A 379 -6.52 -24.12 4.81
C LEU A 379 -5.95 -22.74 4.43
N PRO A 380 -4.70 -22.66 3.90
CA PRO A 380 -4.04 -21.39 3.58
C PRO A 380 -4.47 -20.88 2.19
N PHE A 381 -5.74 -20.51 2.05
CA PHE A 381 -6.32 -20.03 0.80
C PHE A 381 -7.26 -18.85 1.05
N ARG A 382 -7.49 -18.03 0.02
CA ARG A 382 -8.67 -17.17 0.00
C ARG A 382 -9.91 -18.03 -0.19
N SER A 383 -10.98 -17.75 0.55
CA SER A 383 -12.26 -18.49 0.43
C SER A 383 -12.78 -18.52 -1.01
N THR A 384 -12.58 -17.43 -1.77
CA THR A 384 -12.98 -17.33 -3.18
C THR A 384 -12.17 -18.25 -4.10
N ASP A 385 -10.96 -18.62 -3.73
CA ASP A 385 -10.07 -19.48 -4.53
C ASP A 385 -10.14 -20.95 -4.10
N LEU A 386 -10.92 -21.24 -3.06
CA LEU A 386 -11.06 -22.57 -2.51
C LEU A 386 -11.77 -23.50 -3.50
N SER A 387 -11.18 -24.68 -3.72
CA SER A 387 -11.84 -25.74 -4.46
C SER A 387 -13.03 -26.31 -3.68
N PRO A 388 -14.05 -26.88 -4.33
CA PRO A 388 -15.19 -27.47 -3.63
C PRO A 388 -14.74 -28.50 -2.58
N LEU A 389 -15.22 -28.33 -1.35
CA LEU A 389 -14.91 -29.22 -0.23
C LEU A 389 -15.64 -30.55 -0.40
N SER A 390 -15.01 -31.65 0.02
CA SER A 390 -15.60 -33.01 -0.06
C SER A 390 -16.83 -33.17 0.86
N SER A 391 -16.77 -32.58 2.05
CA SER A 391 -17.89 -32.38 2.95
C SER A 391 -18.24 -30.90 2.96
N LYS A 392 -19.48 -30.55 2.65
CA LYS A 392 -19.94 -29.16 2.65
C LYS A 392 -20.28 -28.73 4.09
N PRO A 393 -19.67 -27.64 4.59
CA PRO A 393 -20.10 -26.99 5.83
C PRO A 393 -21.58 -26.59 5.79
N ASN A 394 -22.17 -26.46 6.98
CA ASN A 394 -23.56 -26.05 7.18
C ASN A 394 -23.73 -24.90 8.20
N ILE A 395 -22.61 -24.32 8.62
CA ILE A 395 -22.51 -23.10 9.42
C ILE A 395 -21.32 -22.32 8.86
N ILE A 396 -21.49 -21.02 8.62
CA ILE A 396 -20.39 -20.10 8.34
C ILE A 396 -20.20 -19.18 9.54
N VAL A 397 -18.95 -18.98 9.92
CA VAL A 397 -18.52 -17.85 10.74
C VAL A 397 -17.46 -17.11 9.95
N ALA A 398 -17.56 -15.79 9.88
CA ALA A 398 -16.53 -14.97 9.28
C ALA A 398 -16.56 -13.62 9.98
N GLU A 399 -15.38 -13.16 10.36
CA GLU A 399 -15.16 -11.80 10.80
C GLU A 399 -14.20 -11.18 9.79
N VAL A 400 -14.80 -10.50 8.82
CA VAL A 400 -14.18 -9.92 7.62
C VAL A 400 -14.81 -8.55 7.37
N PHE A 401 -15.01 -7.81 8.47
CA PHE A 401 -15.71 -6.54 8.50
C PHE A 401 -14.73 -5.45 8.90
N ASP A 402 -14.86 -4.26 8.30
CA ASP A 402 -14.15 -3.06 8.70
C ASP A 402 -15.12 -1.98 9.20
N THR A 403 -14.62 -0.76 9.43
CA THR A 403 -15.46 0.39 9.80
C THR A 403 -16.56 0.67 8.75
N GLU A 404 -16.32 0.38 7.46
CA GLU A 404 -17.35 0.47 6.40
C GLU A 404 -18.24 -0.77 6.29
N LEU A 405 -18.08 -1.77 7.15
CA LEU A 405 -18.68 -3.11 7.10
C LEU A 405 -18.22 -3.95 5.90
N ILE A 406 -18.30 -3.41 4.69
CA ILE A 406 -18.11 -4.14 3.43
C ILE A 406 -16.72 -3.95 2.81
N GLY A 407 -15.87 -3.06 3.33
CA GLY A 407 -14.61 -2.66 2.68
C GLY A 407 -13.56 -3.75 2.61
N GLU A 408 -13.65 -4.78 3.48
CA GLU A 408 -12.84 -6.00 3.41
C GLU A 408 -13.42 -7.10 2.49
N GLY A 409 -14.49 -6.78 1.75
CA GLY A 409 -15.09 -7.69 0.78
C GLY A 409 -16.03 -8.73 1.39
N ALA A 410 -16.69 -8.38 2.50
CA ALA A 410 -17.68 -9.23 3.17
C ALA A 410 -18.74 -9.74 2.19
N LEU A 411 -19.30 -8.87 1.33
CA LEU A 411 -20.36 -9.21 0.37
C LEU A 411 -19.97 -10.40 -0.53
N ARG A 412 -18.83 -10.32 -1.21
CA ARG A 412 -18.35 -11.40 -2.09
C ARG A 412 -18.01 -12.66 -1.29
N THR A 413 -17.37 -12.49 -0.14
CA THR A 413 -16.95 -13.60 0.72
C THR A 413 -18.14 -14.47 1.11
N PHE A 414 -19.20 -13.87 1.64
CA PHE A 414 -20.41 -14.61 2.01
C PHE A 414 -21.15 -15.15 0.78
N LYS A 415 -21.34 -14.35 -0.26
CA LYS A 415 -22.08 -14.78 -1.46
C LYS A 415 -21.46 -15.99 -2.14
N GLU A 416 -20.14 -15.99 -2.31
CA GLU A 416 -19.45 -17.09 -2.96
C GLU A 416 -19.34 -18.33 -2.06
N ALA A 417 -19.18 -18.14 -0.74
CA ALA A 417 -19.22 -19.23 0.24
C ALA A 417 -20.58 -19.94 0.26
N LEU A 418 -21.68 -19.18 0.29
CA LEU A 418 -23.05 -19.70 0.21
C LEU A 418 -23.33 -20.43 -1.12
N THR A 419 -22.81 -19.90 -2.22
CA THR A 419 -23.04 -20.48 -3.55
C THR A 419 -22.29 -21.80 -3.75
N ARG A 420 -21.04 -21.89 -3.26
CA ARG A 420 -20.12 -22.99 -3.62
C ARG A 420 -19.89 -23.98 -2.49
N HIS A 421 -19.76 -23.47 -1.26
CA HIS A 421 -19.15 -24.21 -0.17
C HIS A 421 -20.16 -24.68 0.86
N VAL A 422 -21.26 -23.96 1.08
CA VAL A 422 -22.18 -24.21 2.20
C VAL A 422 -23.58 -24.65 1.75
N GLN A 423 -24.26 -25.49 2.53
CA GLN A 423 -25.59 -26.03 2.20
C GLN A 423 -26.77 -25.27 2.81
N PHE A 424 -26.58 -24.69 3.99
CA PHE A 424 -27.57 -23.96 4.76
C PHE A 424 -26.81 -23.01 5.68
N ASN A 425 -27.40 -21.86 6.01
CA ASN A 425 -26.71 -20.89 6.86
C ASN A 425 -27.68 -20.17 7.80
N ARG A 426 -27.16 -19.80 8.97
CA ARG A 426 -27.70 -18.73 9.80
C ARG A 426 -26.53 -17.84 10.19
N ILE A 427 -26.49 -16.64 9.63
CA ILE A 427 -25.47 -15.62 9.88
C ILE A 427 -26.21 -14.37 10.35
N PRO A 428 -25.52 -13.49 11.09
CA PRO A 428 -26.06 -12.22 11.47
C PRO A 428 -26.88 -11.47 10.43
N ARG A 429 -27.94 -10.82 10.91
CA ARG A 429 -28.68 -9.78 10.19
C ARG A 429 -28.02 -8.45 10.53
N PHE A 430 -27.81 -7.61 9.52
CA PHE A 430 -27.06 -6.35 9.68
C PHE A 430 -28.02 -5.18 9.51
N ALA A 431 -28.01 -4.24 10.45
CA ALA A 431 -28.69 -2.96 10.30
C ALA A 431 -27.67 -1.81 10.41
N GLU A 432 -27.76 -0.85 9.48
CA GLU A 432 -26.85 0.30 9.42
C GLU A 432 -27.55 1.60 9.80
N GLY A 433 -27.12 2.24 10.88
CA GLY A 433 -27.66 3.52 11.32
C GLY A 433 -26.88 4.70 10.74
N VAL A 434 -27.56 5.54 9.97
CA VAL A 434 -27.03 6.80 9.44
C VAL A 434 -27.64 7.99 10.17
N TYR A 435 -26.80 8.96 10.55
CA TYR A 435 -27.20 10.18 11.26
C TYR A 435 -26.79 11.41 10.45
N TYR A 436 -27.68 12.40 10.43
CA TYR A 436 -27.35 13.74 9.95
C TYR A 436 -26.99 14.67 11.09
N LEU A 437 -25.82 15.29 10.97
CA LEU A 437 -25.37 16.31 11.90
C LEU A 437 -25.08 17.64 11.18
N ASN A 438 -25.41 18.72 11.88
CA ASN A 438 -24.90 20.07 11.67
C ASN A 438 -23.74 20.22 12.63
N PHE A 439 -22.53 20.46 12.14
CA PHE A 439 -21.40 20.65 13.03
C PHE A 439 -21.40 22.10 13.50
N ASP A 440 -21.23 22.32 14.80
CA ASP A 440 -20.80 23.64 15.28
C ASP A 440 -19.26 23.78 15.22
N LEU A 441 -18.57 22.69 14.84
CA LEU A 441 -17.15 22.71 14.52
C LEU A 441 -16.91 23.30 13.13
N LYS A 442 -16.39 24.54 13.11
CA LYS A 442 -15.54 25.05 12.02
C LYS A 442 -14.49 23.99 11.58
N SER A 443 -14.07 23.13 12.51
CA SER A 443 -13.07 22.09 12.31
C SER A 443 -13.43 21.02 11.27
N PHE A 444 -14.58 20.34 11.35
CA PHE A 444 -14.91 19.29 10.37
C PHE A 444 -15.32 19.87 9.01
N ARG A 445 -15.90 21.07 8.99
CA ARG A 445 -16.16 21.82 7.75
C ARG A 445 -14.87 22.19 7.01
N SER A 446 -13.80 22.49 7.74
CA SER A 446 -12.49 22.81 7.15
C SER A 446 -11.80 21.60 6.51
N VAL A 447 -12.18 20.35 6.86
CA VAL A 447 -11.66 19.13 6.23
C VAL A 447 -12.18 18.96 4.78
N LEU A 448 -13.37 19.49 4.51
CA LEU A 448 -14.04 19.43 3.20
C LEU A 448 -13.76 20.62 2.31
N THR A 449 -13.62 21.79 2.93
CA THR A 449 -13.40 23.02 2.17
C THR A 449 -11.94 23.04 1.75
N CYS A 450 -11.72 23.24 0.44
CA CYS A 450 -10.38 23.52 -0.06
C CYS A 450 -9.77 24.65 0.78
N ILE A 451 -8.48 24.56 1.07
CA ILE A 451 -7.80 25.50 1.96
C ILE A 451 -8.07 26.93 1.47
N TYR A 452 -8.48 27.83 2.35
CA TYR A 452 -8.89 29.19 1.97
C TYR A 452 -8.11 30.25 2.77
N TRP A 453 -7.92 31.41 2.14
CA TRP A 453 -7.37 32.57 2.83
C TRP A 453 -8.46 33.36 3.58
N CYS A 454 -9.61 33.58 2.92
CA CYS A 454 -10.81 34.16 3.52
C CYS A 454 -11.96 33.16 3.48
N PHE A 455 -12.74 33.09 4.56
CA PHE A 455 -13.91 32.21 4.64
C PHE A 455 -14.89 32.49 3.49
N GLY A 456 -15.25 31.44 2.75
CA GLY A 456 -16.12 31.54 1.58
C GLY A 456 -15.39 31.64 0.23
N ASP A 457 -14.06 31.66 0.23
CA ASP A 457 -13.28 31.52 -1.01
C ASP A 457 -13.27 30.06 -1.49
N TYR A 458 -13.34 29.90 -2.82
CA TYR A 458 -13.23 28.61 -3.48
C TYR A 458 -12.09 28.66 -4.51
N PRO A 459 -10.82 28.73 -4.07
CA PRO A 459 -9.67 28.92 -4.96
C PRO A 459 -9.47 27.79 -5.96
N LEU A 460 -10.07 26.61 -5.70
CA LEU A 460 -10.07 25.44 -6.58
C LEU A 460 -11.49 25.06 -7.06
N GLY A 461 -12.47 25.96 -6.93
CA GLY A 461 -13.88 25.68 -7.20
C GLY A 461 -14.55 24.80 -6.14
N GLU A 462 -15.79 24.39 -6.42
CA GLU A 462 -16.52 23.45 -5.59
C GLU A 462 -16.02 22.02 -5.84
N CYS A 463 -15.52 21.39 -4.78
CA CYS A 463 -15.01 20.03 -4.80
C CYS A 463 -15.76 19.18 -3.78
N PRO A 464 -16.24 17.99 -4.17
CA PRO A 464 -16.96 17.07 -3.29
C PRO A 464 -16.05 16.36 -2.27
N GLY A 465 -14.74 16.59 -2.32
CA GLY A 465 -13.76 15.92 -1.45
C GLY A 465 -13.26 14.59 -2.01
N THR A 466 -12.54 13.83 -1.18
CA THR A 466 -12.13 12.45 -1.47
C THR A 466 -13.26 11.47 -1.16
N SER A 467 -13.38 10.43 -1.98
CA SER A 467 -14.38 9.37 -1.84
C SER A 467 -13.94 8.25 -0.88
N ALA A 468 -12.71 8.30 -0.37
CA ALA A 468 -12.23 7.39 0.66
C ALA A 468 -13.00 7.62 1.96
N VAL A 469 -13.29 6.56 2.73
CA VAL A 469 -13.90 6.71 4.05
C VAL A 469 -13.03 7.55 4.98
N PHE A 470 -13.67 8.20 5.96
CA PHE A 470 -12.99 8.84 7.07
C PHE A 470 -13.38 8.16 8.38
N ASP A 471 -12.57 7.18 8.77
CA ASP A 471 -12.72 6.47 10.03
C ASP A 471 -12.23 7.34 11.19
N VAL A 472 -13.07 7.52 12.20
CA VAL A 472 -12.81 8.36 13.37
C VAL A 472 -13.43 7.76 14.63
N GLN A 473 -12.77 7.89 15.77
CA GLN A 473 -13.37 7.58 17.08
C GLN A 473 -14.42 8.64 17.44
N LEU A 474 -15.61 8.57 16.85
CA LEU A 474 -16.69 9.57 17.06
C LEU A 474 -17.13 9.69 18.52
N SER A 475 -16.83 8.68 19.33
CA SER A 475 -17.02 8.69 20.78
C SER A 475 -16.24 9.80 21.50
N GLN A 476 -15.16 10.32 20.90
CA GLN A 476 -14.34 11.40 21.47
C GLN A 476 -14.86 12.80 21.15
N LEU A 477 -15.83 12.92 20.23
CA LEU A 477 -16.45 14.20 19.95
C LEU A 477 -17.31 14.64 21.14
N LYS A 478 -17.00 15.81 21.68
CA LYS A 478 -17.73 16.43 22.79
C LYS A 478 -19.09 16.91 22.26
N GLN A 479 -20.16 16.75 23.04
CA GLN A 479 -21.53 17.04 22.56
C GLN A 479 -21.78 18.49 22.11
N HIS A 480 -21.01 19.46 22.60
CA HIS A 480 -21.12 20.86 22.16
C HIS A 480 -20.44 21.13 20.80
N GLN A 481 -19.71 20.16 20.26
CA GLN A 481 -18.98 20.28 18.99
C GLN A 481 -19.86 19.96 17.77
N PHE A 482 -21.02 19.33 17.98
CA PHE A 482 -21.93 18.95 16.91
C PHE A 482 -23.40 19.01 17.34
N THR A 483 -24.28 19.20 16.39
CA THR A 483 -25.74 19.24 16.55
C THR A 483 -26.37 18.16 15.71
N ARG A 484 -27.21 17.30 16.31
CA ARG A 484 -28.02 16.31 15.58
C ARG A 484 -29.17 16.97 14.84
N LEU A 485 -29.18 16.86 13.51
CA LEU A 485 -30.26 17.36 12.67
C LEU A 485 -31.37 16.35 12.50
N THR A 486 -31.07 15.05 12.59
CA THR A 486 -32.04 13.97 12.53
C THR A 486 -31.76 12.95 13.62
N GLU A 487 -32.76 12.13 13.92
CA GLU A 487 -32.53 10.84 14.57
C GLU A 487 -31.81 9.87 13.61
N ALA A 488 -31.29 8.78 14.19
CA ALA A 488 -30.79 7.63 13.44
C ALA A 488 -31.83 7.11 12.45
N PHE A 489 -31.41 6.74 11.26
CA PHE A 489 -32.26 5.96 10.36
C PHE A 489 -31.47 4.90 9.61
N LEU A 490 -32.17 3.86 9.18
CA LEU A 490 -31.57 2.73 8.50
C LEU A 490 -31.20 3.08 7.06
N ALA A 491 -29.91 3.07 6.71
CA ALA A 491 -29.49 3.27 5.33
C ALA A 491 -29.61 1.97 4.53
N PHE A 492 -28.90 0.93 4.99
CA PHE A 492 -28.81 -0.35 4.31
C PHE A 492 -29.17 -1.50 5.25
N THR A 493 -29.45 -2.67 4.67
CA THR A 493 -29.72 -3.91 5.40
C THR A 493 -29.11 -5.04 4.60
N PHE A 494 -28.16 -5.75 5.19
CA PHE A 494 -27.53 -6.89 4.55
C PHE A 494 -28.02 -8.19 5.19
N ASP A 495 -28.42 -9.12 4.33
CA ASP A 495 -28.79 -10.49 4.70
C ASP A 495 -27.76 -11.44 4.09
N PHE A 496 -26.92 -12.01 4.95
CA PHE A 496 -25.85 -12.93 4.58
C PHE A 496 -26.26 -14.41 4.76
N GLU A 497 -27.56 -14.69 4.88
CA GLU A 497 -28.08 -16.06 4.91
C GLU A 497 -28.38 -16.59 3.50
N SER A 498 -28.67 -15.70 2.54
CA SER A 498 -29.02 -16.03 1.16
C SER A 498 -28.04 -15.40 0.16
N PRO A 499 -27.52 -16.17 -0.83
CA PRO A 499 -26.68 -15.58 -1.87
C PRO A 499 -27.47 -14.66 -2.81
N GLU A 500 -28.79 -14.81 -2.90
CA GLU A 500 -29.67 -13.96 -3.71
C GLU A 500 -29.95 -12.60 -3.08
N SER A 501 -29.92 -12.48 -1.75
CA SER A 501 -30.08 -11.20 -1.05
C SER A 501 -28.83 -10.33 -1.10
N ILE A 502 -27.65 -10.91 -1.34
CA ILE A 502 -26.40 -10.16 -1.42
C ILE A 502 -26.26 -9.58 -2.84
N VAL A 503 -26.51 -8.29 -2.98
CA VAL A 503 -26.27 -7.53 -4.22
C VAL A 503 -25.06 -6.63 -4.01
N TYR A 504 -24.21 -6.49 -5.04
CA TYR A 504 -22.99 -5.70 -4.92
C TYR A 504 -23.25 -4.21 -5.10
N ASP A 505 -24.13 -3.85 -6.04
CA ASP A 505 -24.44 -2.46 -6.37
C ASP A 505 -25.91 -2.17 -6.04
N GLU A 506 -26.17 -1.40 -4.99
CA GLU A 506 -27.53 -1.00 -4.60
C GLU A 506 -27.64 0.49 -4.32
N SER A 507 -28.87 0.99 -4.44
CA SER A 507 -29.19 2.38 -4.14
C SER A 507 -30.59 2.50 -3.57
N PHE A 508 -30.69 3.15 -2.40
CA PHE A 508 -31.94 3.30 -1.65
C PHE A 508 -32.25 4.77 -1.42
N ASP A 509 -33.51 5.13 -1.62
CA ASP A 509 -34.04 6.44 -1.21
C ASP A 509 -34.54 6.32 0.24
N ARG A 510 -33.88 7.04 1.15
CA ARG A 510 -34.22 7.12 2.57
C ARG A 510 -34.72 8.51 2.91
N THR A 511 -35.60 8.59 3.90
CA THR A 511 -36.12 9.87 4.38
C THR A 511 -36.01 9.97 5.88
N ALA A 512 -35.64 11.15 6.37
CA ALA A 512 -35.50 11.43 7.79
C ALA A 512 -36.17 12.76 8.13
N LEU A 513 -36.84 12.82 9.29
CA LEU A 513 -37.44 14.06 9.79
C LEU A 513 -36.37 14.89 10.50
N CYS A 514 -36.22 16.15 10.07
CA CYS A 514 -35.29 17.07 10.69
C CYS A 514 -35.80 17.53 12.06
N THR A 515 -35.09 17.18 13.13
CA THR A 515 -35.38 17.58 14.52
C THR A 515 -34.92 19.00 14.82
N GLU A 516 -33.90 19.49 14.10
CA GLU A 516 -33.33 20.82 14.23
C GLU A 516 -33.09 21.45 12.84
N SER A 517 -32.96 22.79 12.80
CA SER A 517 -32.59 23.51 11.58
C SER A 517 -31.08 23.71 11.51
N GLY A 518 -30.48 23.61 10.34
CA GLY A 518 -29.04 23.80 10.18
C GLY A 518 -28.50 23.41 8.81
N GLN A 519 -27.19 23.53 8.64
CA GLN A 519 -26.49 23.03 7.46
C GLN A 519 -26.10 21.57 7.69
N VAL A 520 -26.23 20.73 6.66
CA VAL A 520 -25.72 19.36 6.68
C VAL A 520 -24.26 19.42 6.25
N ASP A 521 -23.32 19.26 7.19
CA ASP A 521 -21.88 19.27 6.87
C ASP A 521 -21.32 17.87 6.66
N ALA A 522 -21.77 16.89 7.46
CA ALA A 522 -21.33 15.50 7.32
C ALA A 522 -22.42 14.51 7.77
N ILE A 523 -22.17 13.25 7.44
CA ILE A 523 -23.01 12.10 7.73
C ILE A 523 -22.19 11.16 8.60
N PHE A 524 -22.70 10.83 9.78
CA PHE A 524 -22.10 9.80 10.63
C PHE A 524 -22.74 8.45 10.30
N MET A 525 -21.87 7.45 10.17
CA MET A 525 -22.25 6.10 9.82
C MET A 525 -21.59 5.12 10.77
N TRP A 526 -22.36 4.11 11.17
CA TRP A 526 -21.88 2.90 11.84
C TRP A 526 -22.88 1.77 11.60
N TRP A 527 -22.52 0.56 12.00
CA TRP A 527 -23.30 -0.65 11.80
C TRP A 527 -23.53 -1.44 13.09
N ASP A 528 -24.50 -2.34 13.06
CA ASP A 528 -24.73 -3.34 14.09
C ASP A 528 -24.93 -4.76 13.49
N LEU A 529 -24.59 -5.80 14.27
CA LEU A 529 -24.61 -7.21 13.84
C LEU A 529 -25.47 -8.06 14.78
N ASP A 530 -26.57 -8.64 14.28
CA ASP A 530 -27.43 -9.56 15.03
C ASP A 530 -26.91 -11.00 14.96
N MET A 531 -26.04 -11.42 15.86
CA MET A 531 -25.22 -12.65 15.77
C MET A 531 -25.96 -13.97 15.53
N ASP A 532 -27.27 -14.05 15.81
CA ASP A 532 -28.07 -15.27 15.64
C ASP A 532 -29.38 -15.09 14.85
N GLY A 533 -29.63 -13.88 14.33
CA GLY A 533 -30.84 -13.55 13.57
C GLY A 533 -32.12 -13.48 14.41
N THR A 534 -32.02 -13.53 15.75
CA THR A 534 -33.17 -13.48 16.67
C THR A 534 -33.44 -12.07 17.20
N GLY A 535 -32.57 -11.11 16.90
CA GLY A 535 -32.61 -9.74 17.39
C GLY A 535 -32.24 -9.61 18.87
N ARG A 536 -31.50 -10.58 19.43
CA ARG A 536 -31.16 -10.62 20.87
C ARG A 536 -29.67 -10.43 21.17
N LEU A 537 -28.81 -10.82 20.25
CA LEU A 537 -27.36 -10.81 20.43
C LEU A 537 -26.77 -9.84 19.42
N TRP A 538 -26.32 -8.67 19.87
CA TRP A 538 -25.86 -7.62 19.00
C TRP A 538 -24.40 -7.23 19.28
N ILE A 539 -23.64 -7.03 18.21
CA ILE A 539 -22.48 -6.15 18.24
C ILE A 539 -22.97 -4.79 17.74
N ASP A 540 -22.81 -3.74 18.52
CA ASP A 540 -23.25 -2.38 18.18
C ASP A 540 -22.03 -1.44 18.13
N MET A 541 -21.81 -0.81 16.98
CA MET A 541 -20.72 0.15 16.76
C MET A 541 -21.13 1.59 17.02
N SER A 542 -22.28 1.82 17.63
CA SER A 542 -22.74 3.16 17.98
C SER A 542 -21.76 3.87 18.93
N PRO A 543 -21.56 5.19 18.76
CA PRO A 543 -20.63 5.94 19.58
C PRO A 543 -21.15 6.09 21.03
N LYS A 544 -20.23 6.32 21.97
CA LYS A 544 -20.47 6.43 23.43
C LYS A 544 -21.60 7.39 23.84
N TRP A 545 -21.86 8.43 23.05
CA TRP A 545 -22.93 9.40 23.32
C TRP A 545 -24.30 8.99 22.75
N SER A 546 -24.37 7.94 21.92
CA SER A 546 -25.59 7.43 21.30
C SER A 546 -26.15 6.21 22.04
N SER A 547 -25.28 5.34 22.56
CA SER A 547 -25.68 4.11 23.28
C SER A 547 -25.08 4.03 24.67
N SER A 548 -25.85 3.43 25.59
CA SER A 548 -25.40 3.15 26.96
C SER A 548 -24.58 1.86 27.08
N ASP A 549 -24.62 0.98 26.08
CA ASP A 549 -23.91 -0.30 26.04
C ASP A 549 -22.70 -0.22 25.09
N TYR A 550 -21.89 0.83 25.28
CA TYR A 550 -20.72 1.11 24.46
C TYR A 550 -19.51 0.27 24.88
N HIS A 551 -18.81 -0.30 23.89
CA HIS A 551 -17.57 -1.05 24.07
C HIS A 551 -16.48 -0.48 23.15
N TRP A 552 -15.38 -0.02 23.73
CA TRP A 552 -14.26 0.55 22.99
C TRP A 552 -13.51 -0.51 22.18
N ARG A 553 -13.10 -0.15 20.97
CA ARG A 553 -12.24 -0.93 20.06
C ARG A 553 -11.62 0.01 19.00
N ASP A 554 -10.55 -0.42 18.30
CA ASP A 554 -9.85 0.40 17.29
C ASP A 554 -9.85 -0.21 15.88
N HIS A 555 -9.90 -1.55 15.77
CA HIS A 555 -10.08 -2.23 14.49
C HIS A 555 -11.43 -1.92 13.81
N TRP A 556 -12.46 -1.61 14.61
CA TRP A 556 -13.73 -1.05 14.14
C TRP A 556 -13.99 0.29 14.80
N MET A 557 -14.35 1.28 13.98
CA MET A 557 -14.62 2.64 14.43
C MET A 557 -15.99 3.07 13.91
N GLN A 558 -16.21 4.37 13.78
CA GLN A 558 -17.33 4.92 13.04
C GLN A 558 -16.79 5.71 11.83
N ALA A 559 -17.62 5.90 10.82
CA ALA A 559 -17.26 6.59 9.60
C ALA A 559 -17.92 7.97 9.50
N VAL A 560 -17.20 8.92 8.89
CA VAL A 560 -17.70 10.22 8.50
C VAL A 560 -17.72 10.34 6.98
N TYR A 561 -18.90 10.52 6.42
CA TYR A 561 -19.09 10.84 5.01
C TYR A 561 -19.47 12.29 4.83
N TYR A 562 -19.21 12.78 3.63
CA TYR A 562 -19.41 14.17 3.30
C TYR A 562 -20.29 14.29 2.07
N LEU A 563 -21.15 15.31 2.08
CA LEU A 563 -22.05 15.55 0.97
C LEU A 563 -21.34 16.31 -0.17
N PRO A 564 -21.61 15.95 -1.44
CA PRO A 564 -21.07 16.67 -2.59
C PRO A 564 -21.50 18.14 -2.69
N GLN A 565 -22.64 18.48 -2.08
CA GLN A 565 -23.26 19.80 -2.14
C GLN A 565 -23.64 20.25 -0.74
N GLN A 566 -23.56 21.56 -0.50
CA GLN A 566 -24.02 22.15 0.75
C GLN A 566 -25.54 22.15 0.80
N VAL A 567 -26.11 21.51 1.82
CA VAL A 567 -27.56 21.38 2.00
C VAL A 567 -27.96 22.05 3.31
N HIS A 568 -29.02 22.85 3.27
CA HIS A 568 -29.59 23.47 4.46
C HIS A 568 -31.00 22.91 4.70
N VAL A 569 -31.29 22.53 5.93
CA VAL A 569 -32.57 21.91 6.32
C VAL A 569 -33.25 22.72 7.42
N LYS A 570 -34.57 22.67 7.44
CA LYS A 570 -35.38 23.29 8.51
C LYS A 570 -35.97 22.23 9.43
N LYS A 571 -36.10 22.57 10.71
CA LYS A 571 -36.84 21.77 11.69
C LYS A 571 -38.25 21.46 11.19
N GLY A 572 -38.62 20.18 11.21
CA GLY A 572 -39.89 19.66 10.70
C GLY A 572 -39.91 19.35 9.20
N GLU A 573 -38.84 19.65 8.46
CA GLU A 573 -38.68 19.25 7.06
C GLU A 573 -38.26 17.77 6.95
N THR A 574 -38.61 17.13 5.85
CA THR A 574 -38.14 15.78 5.54
C THR A 574 -36.94 15.85 4.62
N LEU A 575 -35.78 15.37 5.09
CA LEU A 575 -34.57 15.21 4.29
C LEU A 575 -34.62 13.91 3.51
N SER A 576 -34.35 13.96 2.21
CA SER A 576 -34.28 12.78 1.33
C SER A 576 -32.82 12.47 0.99
N LEU A 577 -32.37 11.28 1.40
CA LEU A 577 -31.02 10.78 1.17
C LEU A 577 -31.02 9.62 0.18
N LYS A 578 -30.19 9.73 -0.85
CA LYS A 578 -29.75 8.61 -1.66
C LYS A 578 -28.58 7.94 -0.95
N CYS A 579 -28.79 6.69 -0.53
CA CYS A 579 -27.77 5.84 0.06
C CYS A 579 -27.33 4.83 -1.00
N CYS A 580 -26.08 4.86 -1.43
CA CYS A 580 -25.55 3.94 -2.44
C CYS A 580 -24.36 3.16 -1.87
N HIS A 581 -24.18 1.93 -2.35
CA HIS A 581 -22.93 1.20 -2.17
C HIS A 581 -22.58 0.39 -3.41
N ASP A 582 -21.29 0.12 -3.57
CA ASP A 582 -20.76 -0.90 -4.46
C ASP A 582 -20.27 -2.11 -3.62
N GLU A 583 -19.43 -2.96 -4.20
CA GLU A 583 -18.92 -4.14 -3.51
C GLU A 583 -18.11 -3.82 -2.24
N PHE A 584 -17.49 -2.63 -2.16
CA PHE A 584 -16.49 -2.29 -1.15
C PHE A 584 -16.70 -0.93 -0.48
N SER A 585 -17.61 -0.09 -0.96
CA SER A 585 -17.68 1.29 -0.50
C SER A 585 -19.09 1.84 -0.51
N MET A 586 -19.34 2.76 0.44
CA MET A 586 -20.60 3.48 0.55
C MET A 586 -20.44 4.94 0.13
N TRP A 587 -21.53 5.56 -0.34
CA TRP A 587 -21.60 7.00 -0.55
C TRP A 587 -23.03 7.51 -0.46
N PHE A 588 -23.15 8.80 -0.15
CA PHE A 588 -24.41 9.44 0.16
C PHE A 588 -24.59 10.72 -0.65
N SER A 589 -25.80 10.95 -1.15
CA SER A 589 -26.17 12.21 -1.79
C SER A 589 -27.57 12.66 -1.38
N VAL A 590 -27.81 13.97 -1.36
CA VAL A 590 -29.15 14.51 -1.07
C VAL A 590 -29.93 14.66 -2.38
N GLY A 591 -31.19 14.22 -2.38
CA GLY A 591 -32.04 14.18 -3.57
C GLY A 591 -32.09 12.79 -4.23
N THR A 592 -32.67 12.72 -5.43
CA THR A 592 -32.99 11.43 -6.11
C THR A 592 -32.06 11.06 -7.26
N ASP A 593 -31.19 11.99 -7.69
CA ASP A 593 -30.64 11.93 -9.06
C ASP A 593 -29.19 11.42 -9.15
N CYS A 594 -28.45 11.36 -8.03
CA CYS A 594 -27.03 10.99 -8.06
C CYS A 594 -26.80 9.56 -7.54
N VAL A 595 -26.59 8.63 -8.47
CA VAL A 595 -26.30 7.22 -8.18
C VAL A 595 -24.79 6.93 -8.21
N GLU A 596 -24.02 7.63 -9.04
CA GLU A 596 -22.59 7.36 -9.21
C GLU A 596 -21.75 7.91 -8.04
N ARG A 597 -20.67 7.20 -7.71
CA ARG A 597 -19.68 7.64 -6.72
C ARG A 597 -18.93 8.85 -7.24
N ILE A 598 -18.90 9.91 -6.43
CA ILE A 598 -18.28 11.19 -6.79
C ILE A 598 -16.85 11.24 -6.25
N TYR A 599 -15.92 11.70 -7.09
CA TYR A 599 -14.50 11.82 -6.76
C TYR A 599 -14.02 13.27 -6.72
N CYS A 600 -12.87 13.48 -6.07
CA CYS A 600 -12.19 14.76 -6.04
C CYS A 600 -11.88 15.26 -7.46
N ASN A 601 -12.20 16.53 -7.72
CA ASN A 601 -11.90 17.21 -8.98
C ASN A 601 -10.86 18.33 -8.84
N CYS A 602 -10.40 18.64 -7.62
CA CYS A 602 -9.51 19.78 -7.34
C CYS A 602 -8.04 19.40 -7.23
N GLN A 603 -7.71 18.09 -7.25
CA GLN A 603 -6.39 17.50 -6.97
C GLN A 603 -5.90 17.62 -5.52
N LEU A 604 -6.30 18.66 -4.77
CA LEU A 604 -5.88 18.85 -3.37
C LEU A 604 -6.26 17.65 -2.49
N HIS A 605 -7.51 17.20 -2.49
CA HIS A 605 -7.97 16.07 -1.66
C HIS A 605 -7.39 14.71 -2.11
N THR A 606 -6.68 14.65 -3.24
CA THR A 606 -5.95 13.44 -3.66
C THR A 606 -4.49 13.44 -3.19
N ILE A 607 -3.91 14.61 -2.92
CA ILE A 607 -2.50 14.74 -2.51
C ILE A 607 -2.34 15.02 -1.01
N MET A 608 -3.30 15.71 -0.39
CA MET A 608 -3.28 16.07 1.03
C MET A 608 -4.30 15.22 1.77
N ALA A 609 -3.87 14.65 2.90
CA ALA A 609 -4.78 13.97 3.79
C ALA A 609 -5.72 14.97 4.49
N ARG A 610 -6.91 14.50 4.88
CA ARG A 610 -7.95 15.29 5.55
C ARG A 610 -7.44 16.07 6.75
N GLN A 611 -6.63 15.41 7.58
CA GLN A 611 -6.01 16.01 8.76
C GLN A 611 -5.03 17.14 8.39
N SER A 612 -4.29 17.01 7.29
CA SER A 612 -3.38 18.06 6.81
C SER A 612 -4.13 19.28 6.28
N ILE A 613 -5.28 19.07 5.62
CA ILE A 613 -6.16 20.15 5.17
C ILE A 613 -6.74 20.90 6.37
N PHE A 614 -7.19 20.16 7.40
CA PHE A 614 -7.63 20.74 8.66
C PHE A 614 -6.52 21.57 9.32
N SER A 615 -5.32 21.01 9.48
CA SER A 615 -4.18 21.70 10.10
C SER A 615 -3.80 22.98 9.35
N ALA A 616 -3.82 22.94 8.02
CA ALA A 616 -3.54 24.11 7.19
C ALA A 616 -4.61 25.20 7.34
N ASN A 617 -5.89 24.84 7.45
CA ASN A 617 -6.93 25.83 7.72
C ASN A 617 -6.83 26.40 9.13
N GLU A 618 -6.53 25.57 10.14
CA GLU A 618 -6.36 26.02 11.54
C GLU A 618 -5.23 27.06 11.65
N ILE A 619 -4.04 26.75 11.13
CA ILE A 619 -2.90 27.67 11.19
C ILE A 619 -3.15 28.94 10.38
N LEU A 620 -3.86 28.81 9.25
CA LEU A 620 -4.24 29.97 8.46
C LEU A 620 -5.28 30.82 9.16
N GLU A 621 -6.13 30.32 10.08
CA GLU A 621 -7.13 31.11 10.80
C GLU A 621 -6.61 31.74 12.11
N ASP A 622 -5.47 31.26 12.62
CA ASP A 622 -4.88 31.76 13.86
C ASP A 622 -4.43 33.23 13.73
N VAL A 623 -5.11 34.11 14.48
CA VAL A 623 -4.86 35.55 14.47
C VAL A 623 -3.47 35.90 15.03
N GLN A 624 -3.03 35.21 16.09
CA GLN A 624 -1.74 35.50 16.71
C GLN A 624 -0.59 35.08 15.78
N PHE A 625 -0.74 33.93 15.13
CA PHE A 625 0.23 33.48 14.13
C PHE A 625 0.27 34.41 12.91
N ARG A 626 -0.89 34.85 12.40
CA ARG A 626 -0.99 35.85 11.31
C ARG A 626 -0.26 37.15 11.65
N ASP A 627 -0.45 37.68 12.85
CA ASP A 627 0.18 38.92 13.30
C ASP A 627 1.70 38.76 13.41
N GLU A 628 2.18 37.61 13.88
CA GLU A 628 3.61 37.31 13.96
C GLU A 628 4.25 37.15 12.57
N VAL A 629 3.61 36.42 11.65
CA VAL A 629 4.03 36.32 10.23
C VAL A 629 4.09 37.71 9.60
N LYS A 630 3.12 38.58 9.91
CA LYS A 630 3.13 39.97 9.46
C LYS A 630 4.33 40.75 9.99
N ALA A 631 4.58 40.70 11.30
CA ALA A 631 5.68 41.41 11.92
C ALA A 631 7.05 41.03 11.34
N ILE A 632 7.21 39.77 10.91
CA ILE A 632 8.46 39.23 10.37
C ILE A 632 8.62 39.50 8.86
N CYS A 633 7.56 39.32 8.08
CA CYS A 633 7.65 39.29 6.61
C CYS A 633 7.25 40.59 5.90
N GLU A 634 6.64 41.56 6.59
CA GLU A 634 6.12 42.79 5.96
C GLU A 634 7.23 43.58 5.25
N GLY A 635 7.05 43.81 3.94
CA GLY A 635 7.99 44.56 3.10
C GLY A 635 9.31 43.84 2.76
N THR A 636 9.43 42.55 3.06
CA THR A 636 10.65 41.75 2.83
C THR A 636 10.58 40.89 1.57
N ASN A 637 11.72 40.47 1.04
CA ASN A 637 11.83 39.39 0.06
C ASN A 637 11.88 38.04 0.80
N ALA A 638 10.75 37.36 0.85
CA ALA A 638 10.56 36.14 1.62
C ALA A 638 10.69 34.87 0.78
N ILE A 639 11.28 33.82 1.34
CA ILE A 639 11.20 32.45 0.82
C ILE A 639 10.30 31.64 1.74
N VAL A 640 9.33 30.92 1.17
CA VAL A 640 8.51 29.95 1.88
C VAL A 640 9.00 28.56 1.51
N VAL A 641 9.45 27.80 2.51
CA VAL A 641 10.00 26.45 2.34
C VAL A 641 9.05 25.42 2.95
N GLY A 642 8.78 24.35 2.19
CA GLY A 642 8.02 23.19 2.63
C GLY A 642 7.71 22.26 1.46
N GLU A 643 6.92 21.21 1.73
CA GLU A 643 6.29 20.40 0.68
C GLU A 643 4.81 20.29 1.02
N GLY A 644 3.96 20.95 0.23
CA GLY A 644 2.53 21.07 0.51
C GLY A 644 2.15 22.21 1.47
N SER A 645 3.08 23.10 1.83
CA SER A 645 2.80 24.19 2.78
C SER A 645 1.99 25.32 2.16
N MET A 646 0.93 25.73 2.85
CA MET A 646 0.06 26.85 2.44
C MET A 646 0.43 28.18 3.08
N LEU A 647 1.56 28.25 3.82
CA LEU A 647 2.02 29.46 4.53
C LEU A 647 2.18 30.68 3.60
N PHE A 648 2.47 30.47 2.32
CA PHE A 648 2.60 31.56 1.34
C PHE A 648 1.34 32.42 1.21
N LEU A 649 0.15 31.89 1.56
CA LEU A 649 -1.10 32.67 1.56
C LEU A 649 -1.09 33.79 2.59
N LEU A 650 -0.35 33.64 3.69
CA LEU A 650 -0.17 34.69 4.70
C LEU A 650 0.95 35.67 4.33
N VAL A 651 1.98 35.18 3.64
CA VAL A 651 3.18 35.96 3.31
C VAL A 651 2.99 36.82 2.05
N ALA A 652 2.33 36.30 1.01
CA ALA A 652 2.15 37.00 -0.27
C ALA A 652 1.45 38.37 -0.17
N PRO A 653 0.43 38.58 0.69
CA PRO A 653 -0.23 39.88 0.81
C PRO A 653 0.63 41.00 1.44
N ILE A 654 1.70 40.64 2.16
CA ILE A 654 2.47 41.56 3.02
C ILE A 654 3.93 41.73 2.57
N ALA A 655 4.51 40.73 1.90
CA ALA A 655 5.90 40.74 1.45
C ALA A 655 6.09 41.48 0.12
N SER A 656 7.27 42.05 -0.12
CA SER A 656 7.59 42.71 -1.40
C SER A 656 7.73 41.70 -2.55
N ALA A 657 8.31 40.54 -2.26
CA ALA A 657 8.44 39.40 -3.17
C ALA A 657 8.39 38.09 -2.37
N VAL A 658 7.80 37.03 -2.94
CA VAL A 658 7.71 35.71 -2.32
C VAL A 658 8.20 34.65 -3.30
N THR A 659 9.14 33.81 -2.86
CA THR A 659 9.51 32.59 -3.59
C THR A 659 9.04 31.37 -2.80
N VAL A 660 8.14 30.58 -3.39
CA VAL A 660 7.68 29.31 -2.82
C VAL A 660 8.54 28.19 -3.38
N VAL A 661 9.22 27.46 -2.50
CA VAL A 661 10.02 26.28 -2.84
C VAL A 661 9.21 25.05 -2.48
N ASP A 662 8.89 24.22 -3.48
CA ASP A 662 8.16 22.98 -3.25
C ASP A 662 8.60 21.89 -4.24
N SER A 663 9.10 20.76 -3.74
CA SER A 663 9.60 19.66 -4.58
C SER A 663 8.49 18.88 -5.29
N ASN A 664 7.23 18.96 -4.83
CA ASN A 664 6.12 18.18 -5.35
C ASN A 664 5.48 18.86 -6.60
N PRO A 665 5.58 18.25 -7.79
CA PRO A 665 5.06 18.86 -9.02
C PRO A 665 3.54 19.02 -9.02
N HIS A 666 2.80 18.14 -8.33
CA HIS A 666 1.34 18.23 -8.22
C HIS A 666 0.92 19.41 -7.34
N PHE A 667 1.63 19.64 -6.23
CA PHE A 667 1.38 20.80 -5.39
C PHE A 667 1.70 22.10 -6.12
N ARG A 668 2.84 22.17 -6.82
CA ARG A 668 3.20 23.34 -7.66
C ARG A 668 2.10 23.68 -8.68
N ASP A 669 1.45 22.68 -9.27
CA ASP A 669 0.32 22.89 -10.19
C ASP A 669 -0.92 23.47 -9.50
N ILE A 670 -1.24 22.97 -8.29
CA ILE A 670 -2.36 23.45 -7.46
C ILE A 670 -2.19 24.93 -7.07
N ILE A 671 -0.97 25.34 -6.74
CA ILE A 671 -0.69 26.73 -6.35
C ILE A 671 -0.35 27.64 -7.54
N SER A 672 -0.24 27.10 -8.76
CA SER A 672 0.33 27.80 -9.92
C SER A 672 -0.41 29.06 -10.37
N LYS A 673 0.23 29.81 -11.28
CA LYS A 673 -0.36 30.93 -12.03
C LYS A 673 -1.22 30.49 -13.22
N LEU A 674 -1.19 29.20 -13.57
CA LEU A 674 -1.80 28.68 -14.79
C LEU A 674 -3.26 28.28 -14.53
N VAL A 675 -4.17 28.69 -15.42
CA VAL A 675 -5.52 28.15 -15.46
C VAL A 675 -5.46 26.86 -16.28
N ASN A 676 -5.57 25.70 -15.63
CA ASN A 676 -5.62 24.44 -16.36
C ASN A 676 -6.99 24.23 -17.00
N HIS A 677 -6.98 23.88 -18.28
CA HIS A 677 -8.14 23.38 -19.00
C HIS A 677 -8.32 21.89 -18.70
N ILE A 678 -9.07 21.55 -17.65
CA ILE A 678 -9.39 20.15 -17.34
C ILE A 678 -10.64 19.78 -18.14
N LYS A 679 -10.46 19.04 -19.25
CA LYS A 679 -11.57 18.40 -19.98
C LYS A 679 -11.96 17.08 -19.30
N ILE A 680 -12.59 17.15 -18.14
CA ILE A 680 -13.23 15.98 -17.51
C ILE A 680 -14.70 16.35 -17.28
N PRO A 681 -15.63 15.90 -18.14
CA PRO A 681 -17.06 16.02 -17.85
C PRO A 681 -17.38 15.35 -16.50
N PRO A 682 -18.22 15.94 -15.62
CA PRO A 682 -19.13 17.06 -15.85
C PRO A 682 -18.60 18.44 -15.37
N PHE A 683 -17.29 18.62 -15.21
CA PHE A 683 -16.71 19.77 -14.51
C PHE A 683 -16.34 20.96 -15.43
N PRO A 684 -16.29 22.19 -14.89
CA PRO A 684 -16.07 23.41 -15.69
C PRO A 684 -14.71 23.46 -16.39
N ASP A 685 -14.68 24.01 -17.62
CA ASP A 685 -13.51 24.11 -18.51
C ASP A 685 -12.32 24.94 -17.97
N LYS A 686 -12.48 25.61 -16.81
CA LYS A 686 -11.47 26.45 -16.15
C LYS A 686 -11.63 26.38 -14.63
N VAL A 687 -10.66 25.76 -13.96
CA VAL A 687 -10.55 25.81 -12.49
C VAL A 687 -9.42 26.77 -12.13
N PRO A 688 -9.68 27.84 -11.35
CA PRO A 688 -8.61 28.73 -10.89
C PRO A 688 -7.64 27.97 -9.98
N ARG A 689 -6.42 28.50 -9.84
CA ARG A 689 -5.37 28.03 -8.93
C ARG A 689 -5.04 29.13 -7.92
N TYR A 690 -4.50 28.82 -6.75
CA TYR A 690 -4.37 29.78 -5.64
C TYR A 690 -3.76 31.13 -6.03
N VAL A 691 -2.59 31.15 -6.67
CA VAL A 691 -1.92 32.40 -7.06
C VAL A 691 -2.73 33.19 -8.10
N SER A 692 -3.39 32.49 -9.03
CA SER A 692 -4.26 33.13 -10.03
C SER A 692 -5.57 33.66 -9.43
N PHE A 693 -6.18 32.93 -8.49
CA PHE A 693 -7.44 33.29 -7.83
C PHE A 693 -7.28 34.55 -6.99
N TYR A 694 -6.23 34.58 -6.17
CA TYR A 694 -5.89 35.72 -5.31
C TYR A 694 -5.12 36.83 -6.04
N ASN A 695 -4.80 36.64 -7.33
CA ASN A 695 -4.09 37.62 -8.17
C ASN A 695 -2.74 38.05 -7.58
N PHE A 696 -2.00 37.11 -6.99
CA PHE A 696 -0.68 37.39 -6.42
C PHE A 696 0.36 37.57 -7.54
N LYS A 697 0.83 38.80 -7.74
CA LYS A 697 1.83 39.15 -8.76
C LYS A 697 3.26 38.95 -8.30
N ASN A 698 3.48 39.02 -6.99
CA ASN A 698 4.77 38.97 -6.32
C ASN A 698 5.23 37.54 -5.93
N VAL A 699 4.46 36.50 -6.30
CA VAL A 699 4.79 35.10 -6.00
C VAL A 699 5.53 34.44 -7.17
N THR A 700 6.66 33.80 -6.90
CA THR A 700 7.40 32.91 -7.81
C THR A 700 7.44 31.53 -7.21
N ILE A 701 7.26 30.48 -8.02
CA ILE A 701 7.25 29.08 -7.57
C ILE A 701 8.44 28.38 -8.20
N VAL A 702 9.23 27.67 -7.39
CA VAL A 702 10.41 26.92 -7.81
C VAL A 702 10.38 25.49 -7.26
N GLU A 703 11.11 24.59 -7.89
CA GLU A 703 11.14 23.17 -7.53
C GLU A 703 12.11 22.87 -6.40
N SER A 704 13.30 23.49 -6.44
CA SER A 704 14.34 23.25 -5.45
C SER A 704 14.86 24.57 -4.86
N VAL A 705 15.42 24.48 -3.65
CA VAL A 705 16.21 25.56 -3.05
C VAL A 705 17.36 26.00 -3.96
N ALA A 706 17.85 25.13 -4.86
CA ALA A 706 18.89 25.46 -5.84
C ALA A 706 18.42 26.44 -6.94
N ASP A 707 17.11 26.47 -7.22
CA ASP A 707 16.53 27.29 -8.29
C ASP A 707 16.20 28.72 -7.82
N VAL A 708 16.33 28.99 -6.52
CA VAL A 708 16.19 30.34 -5.97
C VAL A 708 17.27 31.25 -6.57
N SER A 709 16.84 32.35 -7.18
CA SER A 709 17.72 33.25 -7.94
C SER A 709 18.04 34.57 -7.23
N THR A 710 17.21 34.97 -6.27
CA THR A 710 17.35 36.24 -5.53
C THR A 710 17.72 35.97 -4.07
N GLU A 711 18.61 36.80 -3.53
CA GLU A 711 18.96 36.78 -2.11
C GLU A 711 17.73 37.16 -1.27
N PRO A 712 17.32 36.31 -0.30
CA PRO A 712 16.17 36.57 0.56
C PRO A 712 16.55 37.41 1.79
N ASP A 713 15.61 38.23 2.24
CA ASP A 713 15.71 38.89 3.55
C ASP A 713 15.30 37.93 4.68
N VAL A 714 14.31 37.08 4.39
CA VAL A 714 13.74 36.12 5.34
C VAL A 714 13.41 34.77 4.68
N VAL A 715 13.68 33.68 5.38
CA VAL A 715 13.22 32.32 5.04
C VAL A 715 12.25 31.87 6.12
N VAL A 716 11.03 31.52 5.72
CA VAL A 716 9.96 31.10 6.63
C VAL A 716 9.43 29.72 6.24
N GLY A 717 9.05 28.94 7.25
CA GLY A 717 8.34 27.68 7.09
C GLY A 717 7.33 27.46 8.21
N GLU A 718 6.29 26.68 7.91
CA GLU A 718 5.46 25.99 8.93
C GLU A 718 6.18 24.77 9.53
N PRO A 719 7.38 24.45 9.01
CA PRO A 719 7.82 23.11 8.60
C PRO A 719 6.71 22.07 8.41
N PHE A 720 6.21 21.96 7.18
CA PHE A 720 5.29 20.90 6.76
C PHE A 720 5.78 20.28 5.46
N TYR A 721 5.94 18.95 5.46
CA TYR A 721 6.30 18.17 4.29
C TYR A 721 5.32 17.01 4.11
N LEU A 722 4.66 16.91 2.95
CA LEU A 722 3.76 15.80 2.62
C LEU A 722 4.42 14.42 2.71
N SER A 723 5.75 14.38 2.55
CA SER A 723 6.57 13.18 2.69
C SER A 723 6.85 12.76 4.14
N ALA A 724 6.54 13.59 5.14
CA ALA A 724 6.78 13.29 6.55
C ALA A 724 5.72 12.34 7.10
N MET A 725 6.17 11.20 7.60
CA MET A 725 5.35 10.20 8.31
C MET A 725 5.30 10.44 9.82
N THR A 726 6.31 11.12 10.37
CA THR A 726 6.43 11.46 11.80
C THR A 726 6.61 12.98 11.97
N PRO A 727 6.19 13.57 13.12
CA PRO A 727 6.28 15.02 13.32
C PRO A 727 7.69 15.60 13.15
N TRP A 728 8.73 14.87 13.56
CA TRP A 728 10.12 15.32 13.51
C TRP A 728 10.79 15.15 12.13
N GLN A 729 10.22 14.38 11.20
CA GLN A 729 10.73 14.34 9.82
C GLN A 729 10.59 15.68 9.08
N ASN A 730 9.78 16.60 9.61
CA ASN A 730 9.72 17.98 9.14
C ASN A 730 11.02 18.78 9.41
N LEU A 731 11.99 18.21 10.14
CA LEU A 731 13.36 18.72 10.25
C LEU A 731 14.10 18.78 8.89
N ARG A 732 13.52 18.25 7.81
CA ARG A 732 13.94 18.55 6.43
C ARG A 732 14.13 20.05 6.19
N PHE A 733 13.30 20.88 6.83
CA PHE A 733 13.45 22.35 6.82
C PHE A 733 14.84 22.82 7.23
N TRP A 734 15.47 22.17 8.20
CA TRP A 734 16.81 22.52 8.66
C TRP A 734 17.86 22.39 7.54
N TYR A 735 17.73 21.36 6.70
CA TYR A 735 18.63 21.12 5.57
C TYR A 735 18.38 22.10 4.42
N ASP A 736 17.11 22.38 4.10
CA ASP A 736 16.75 23.35 3.07
C ASP A 736 17.23 24.77 3.42
N VAL A 737 17.09 25.16 4.69
CA VAL A 737 17.64 26.42 5.22
C VAL A 737 19.15 26.46 5.12
N THR A 738 19.83 25.37 5.49
CA THR A 738 21.29 25.28 5.44
C THR A 738 21.80 25.46 4.00
N ALA A 739 21.15 24.79 3.04
CA ALA A 739 21.49 24.93 1.62
C ALA A 739 21.28 26.37 1.11
N LEU A 740 20.27 27.09 1.60
CA LEU A 740 20.06 28.50 1.28
C LEU A 740 21.14 29.40 1.91
N GLN A 741 21.50 29.15 3.18
CA GLN A 741 22.57 29.88 3.87
C GLN A 741 23.95 29.66 3.23
N GLU A 742 24.24 28.46 2.72
CA GLU A 742 25.47 28.18 1.98
C GLU A 742 25.56 28.99 0.68
N ARG A 743 24.43 29.23 0.02
CA ARG A 743 24.37 29.96 -1.25
C ARG A 743 24.41 31.48 -1.09
N PHE A 744 23.66 32.01 -0.12
CA PHE A 744 23.41 33.45 0.03
C PHE A 744 24.07 34.06 1.28
N GLY A 745 24.67 33.24 2.14
CA GLY A 745 25.30 33.67 3.39
C GLY A 745 24.38 33.53 4.61
N ARG A 746 24.97 33.62 5.81
CA ARG A 746 24.29 33.38 7.09
C ARG A 746 23.53 34.57 7.67
N ASN A 747 23.50 35.71 6.96
CA ASN A 747 22.88 36.94 7.47
C ASN A 747 21.36 37.01 7.21
N ILE A 748 20.75 35.89 6.79
CA ILE A 748 19.34 35.77 6.46
C ILE A 748 18.54 35.46 7.73
N THR A 749 17.40 36.12 7.90
CA THR A 749 16.48 35.82 9.01
C THR A 749 15.76 34.50 8.74
N ILE A 750 15.76 33.57 9.69
CA ILE A 750 15.12 32.26 9.54
C ILE A 750 14.01 32.09 10.58
N GLN A 751 12.87 31.55 10.16
CA GLN A 751 11.77 31.16 11.04
C GLN A 751 11.16 29.83 10.59
N PRO A 752 10.92 28.88 11.51
CA PRO A 752 11.22 28.92 12.95
C PRO A 752 12.74 28.90 13.24
N GLN A 753 13.13 29.42 14.41
CA GLN A 753 14.55 29.51 14.82
C GLN A 753 15.04 28.30 15.60
N SER A 754 14.13 27.59 16.26
CA SER A 754 14.46 26.36 16.99
C SER A 754 13.26 25.41 16.98
N ALA A 755 13.54 24.14 17.22
CA ALA A 755 12.55 23.10 17.37
C ALA A 755 12.90 22.23 18.58
N VAL A 756 11.90 21.76 19.32
CA VAL A 756 12.09 20.89 20.48
C VAL A 756 11.18 19.68 20.36
N LEU A 757 11.76 18.49 20.40
CA LEU A 757 11.03 17.23 20.54
C LEU A 757 10.71 17.03 22.03
N TYR A 758 9.44 16.97 22.36
CA TYR A 758 8.94 16.73 23.71
C TYR A 758 8.35 15.33 23.85
N GLY A 759 8.35 14.85 25.09
CA GLY A 759 7.61 13.68 25.51
C GLY A 759 6.84 13.91 26.81
N ILE A 760 5.83 13.09 27.04
CA ILE A 760 5.08 13.07 28.31
C ILE A 760 4.71 11.64 28.66
N CYS A 761 4.62 11.32 29.96
CA CYS A 761 4.11 10.01 30.39
C CYS A 761 2.58 10.09 30.46
N GLU A 762 1.90 9.18 29.77
CA GLU A 762 0.44 9.10 29.75
C GLU A 762 -0.04 7.71 30.15
N ARG A 763 -1.20 7.67 30.81
CA ARG A 763 -1.99 6.44 30.92
C ARG A 763 -3.18 6.57 29.98
N PHE A 764 -3.07 5.94 28.83
CA PHE A 764 -4.19 5.70 27.93
C PHE A 764 -5.18 4.73 28.57
N ASP A 765 -6.46 4.93 28.33
CA ASP A 765 -7.47 4.01 28.82
C ASP A 765 -7.46 2.70 28.01
N HIS A 766 -7.27 2.81 26.68
CA HIS A 766 -7.38 1.65 25.78
C HIS A 766 -6.35 1.57 24.64
N LEU A 767 -5.71 2.67 24.21
CA LEU A 767 -4.81 2.69 23.05
C LEU A 767 -3.69 1.64 23.14
N GLN A 768 -3.20 1.33 24.34
CA GLN A 768 -2.19 0.29 24.55
C GLN A 768 -2.59 -1.09 24.04
N ASN A 769 -3.89 -1.37 23.90
CA ASN A 769 -4.40 -2.68 23.47
C ASN A 769 -4.09 -2.97 21.98
N THR A 770 -3.80 -1.95 21.17
CA THR A 770 -3.42 -2.12 19.75
C THR A 770 -2.03 -2.75 19.58
N GLY A 771 -1.20 -2.72 20.63
CA GLY A 771 0.15 -3.29 20.64
C GLY A 771 0.48 -4.20 21.81
N ALA A 772 -0.50 -4.44 22.70
CA ALA A 772 -0.30 -5.32 23.84
C ALA A 772 -0.21 -6.80 23.42
N PRO A 773 0.57 -7.62 24.14
CA PRO A 773 0.49 -9.06 23.98
C PRO A 773 -0.91 -9.55 24.35
N VAL A 774 -1.48 -10.45 23.54
CA VAL A 774 -2.83 -10.98 23.71
C VAL A 774 -2.89 -12.06 24.78
N GLY A 775 -1.84 -12.86 24.94
CA GLY A 775 -1.75 -13.94 25.92
C GLY A 775 -2.88 -14.97 25.78
N VAL A 776 -3.67 -15.14 26.84
CA VAL A 776 -4.78 -16.10 26.89
C VAL A 776 -6.12 -15.37 26.73
N VAL A 777 -6.85 -15.69 25.68
CA VAL A 777 -8.14 -15.07 25.36
C VAL A 777 -9.24 -16.13 25.31
N ASN A 778 -10.34 -15.89 26.02
CA ASN A 778 -11.45 -16.84 26.12
C ASN A 778 -11.04 -18.25 26.60
N GLY A 779 -9.92 -18.36 27.34
CA GLY A 779 -9.36 -19.63 27.79
C GLY A 779 -8.51 -20.37 26.74
N PHE A 780 -8.23 -19.76 25.60
CA PHE A 780 -7.32 -20.27 24.57
C PHE A 780 -5.97 -19.55 24.65
N ASP A 781 -4.88 -20.31 24.62
CA ASP A 781 -3.53 -19.77 24.61
C ASP A 781 -3.17 -19.30 23.20
N LEU A 782 -3.02 -17.99 23.03
CA LEU A 782 -2.64 -17.33 21.78
C LEU A 782 -1.22 -16.74 21.85
N SER A 783 -0.40 -17.13 22.83
CA SER A 783 0.97 -16.61 23.01
C SER A 783 1.89 -16.83 21.79
N LEU A 784 1.59 -17.83 20.96
CA LEU A 784 2.29 -18.04 19.67
C LEU A 784 2.08 -16.86 18.70
N PHE A 785 0.92 -16.21 18.75
CA PHE A 785 0.68 -14.98 18.00
C PHE A 785 1.53 -13.83 18.55
N ASP A 786 1.66 -13.71 19.88
CA ASP A 786 2.50 -12.68 20.51
C ASP A 786 3.96 -12.80 20.06
N ASP A 787 4.49 -14.02 20.01
CA ASP A 787 5.85 -14.28 19.54
C ASP A 787 6.07 -13.81 18.10
N ILE A 788 5.09 -14.02 17.22
CA ILE A 788 5.17 -13.61 15.81
C ILE A 788 5.01 -12.09 15.69
N SER A 789 4.01 -11.51 16.35
CA SER A 789 3.73 -10.08 16.33
C SER A 789 4.88 -9.25 16.92
N GLN A 790 5.44 -9.67 18.05
CA GLN A 790 6.57 -8.97 18.69
C GLN A 790 7.84 -9.05 17.86
N LYS A 791 8.16 -10.22 17.26
CA LYS A 791 9.30 -10.35 16.36
C LYS A 791 9.14 -9.49 15.11
N ALA A 792 7.93 -9.43 14.55
CA ALA A 792 7.62 -8.59 13.41
C ALA A 792 7.81 -7.10 13.75
N ARG A 793 7.21 -6.62 14.84
CA ARG A 793 7.38 -5.23 15.33
C ARG A 793 8.85 -4.86 15.58
N GLN A 794 9.63 -5.77 16.19
CA GLN A 794 11.06 -5.56 16.39
C GLN A 794 11.88 -5.51 15.08
N ALA A 795 11.40 -6.17 14.02
CA ALA A 795 12.10 -6.28 12.74
C ALA A 795 11.75 -5.15 11.76
N THR A 796 10.55 -4.56 11.84
CA THR A 796 10.04 -3.65 10.80
C THR A 796 9.59 -2.27 11.27
N ASP A 797 9.26 -2.09 12.54
CA ASP A 797 8.68 -0.83 12.98
C ASP A 797 9.72 0.14 13.54
N ALA A 798 9.45 1.42 13.33
CA ALA A 798 9.93 2.46 14.22
C ALA A 798 9.35 2.13 15.61
N LEU A 799 10.18 2.13 16.66
CA LEU A 799 9.74 1.89 18.05
C LEU A 799 8.53 2.74 18.49
N VAL A 800 8.24 3.83 17.76
CA VAL A 800 7.19 4.79 18.04
C VAL A 800 6.08 4.69 16.98
N ASP A 801 4.87 4.34 17.43
CA ASP A 801 3.66 4.30 16.61
C ASP A 801 3.14 5.72 16.33
N ILE A 802 2.38 5.91 15.25
CA ILE A 802 1.86 7.22 14.82
C ILE A 802 0.33 7.24 14.91
N HIS A 803 -0.21 7.99 15.88
CA HIS A 803 -1.65 8.04 16.16
C HIS A 803 -2.18 9.49 16.22
N PRO A 804 -3.43 9.74 15.77
CA PRO A 804 -4.14 10.98 16.08
C PRO A 804 -4.60 10.95 17.54
N LEU A 805 -3.78 11.43 18.49
CA LEU A 805 -4.02 11.21 19.92
C LEU A 805 -5.29 11.90 20.46
N TRP A 806 -5.86 12.86 19.71
CA TRP A 806 -7.16 13.45 20.05
C TRP A 806 -8.32 12.44 20.01
N GLU A 807 -8.12 11.29 19.34
CA GLU A 807 -9.09 10.19 19.23
C GLU A 807 -9.01 9.17 20.38
N TYR A 808 -8.09 9.36 21.33
CA TYR A 808 -7.84 8.39 22.40
C TYR A 808 -7.88 9.05 23.79
N GLU A 809 -8.73 8.54 24.69
CA GLU A 809 -8.79 9.01 26.08
C GLU A 809 -7.53 8.56 26.86
N GLY A 810 -7.04 9.46 27.70
CA GLY A 810 -5.95 9.19 28.62
C GLY A 810 -5.78 10.29 29.64
N VAL A 811 -4.88 10.06 30.59
CA VAL A 811 -4.53 11.01 31.65
C VAL A 811 -3.03 11.14 31.80
N VAL A 812 -2.57 12.37 31.98
CA VAL A 812 -1.15 12.66 32.18
C VAL A 812 -0.67 12.07 33.50
N LYS A 813 0.51 11.44 33.45
CA LYS A 813 1.14 10.71 34.56
C LYS A 813 2.53 11.20 34.94
N GLY A 814 3.13 12.04 34.12
CA GLY A 814 4.43 12.67 34.38
C GLY A 814 4.47 14.08 33.83
N GLU A 815 5.47 14.85 34.24
CA GLU A 815 5.70 16.18 33.68
C GLU A 815 6.19 16.09 32.23
N LYS A 816 5.90 17.12 31.43
CA LYS A 816 6.47 17.29 30.09
C LYS A 816 7.99 17.34 30.20
N PHE A 817 8.68 16.56 29.37
CA PHE A 817 10.14 16.52 29.33
C PHE A 817 10.68 16.74 27.91
N GLU A 818 11.81 17.44 27.82
CA GLU A 818 12.55 17.65 26.58
C GLU A 818 13.32 16.38 26.21
N VAL A 819 13.18 15.95 24.96
CA VAL A 819 13.90 14.79 24.40
C VAL A 819 15.12 15.25 23.61
N LEU A 820 14.93 16.16 22.65
CA LEU A 820 16.00 16.74 21.84
C LEU A 820 15.65 18.19 21.48
N HIS A 821 16.65 19.06 21.47
CA HIS A 821 16.52 20.46 21.07
C HIS A 821 17.42 20.77 19.88
N PHE A 822 16.85 21.47 18.88
CA PHE A 822 17.47 21.79 17.61
C PHE A 822 17.52 23.31 17.43
N ASP A 823 18.73 23.86 17.29
CA ASP A 823 18.95 25.27 16.90
C ASP A 823 19.07 25.36 15.38
N LEU A 824 17.97 25.73 14.71
CA LEU A 824 17.84 25.74 13.25
C LEU A 824 18.65 26.86 12.58
N ARG A 825 19.26 27.75 13.36
CA ARG A 825 20.16 28.81 12.87
C ARG A 825 21.59 28.30 12.65
N GLN A 826 21.91 27.13 13.22
CA GLN A 826 23.21 26.47 13.09
C GLN A 826 23.15 25.39 12.02
N GLU A 827 24.30 24.80 11.64
CA GLU A 827 24.32 23.68 10.70
C GLU A 827 23.81 22.38 11.36
N PRO A 828 23.12 21.50 10.61
CA PRO A 828 22.72 20.18 11.07
C PRO A 828 23.88 19.37 11.66
N SER A 829 23.74 19.01 12.92
CA SER A 829 24.71 18.23 13.68
C SER A 829 24.03 17.03 14.34
N ASP A 830 24.80 15.99 14.65
CA ASP A 830 24.28 14.86 15.42
C ASP A 830 23.95 15.35 16.83
N VAL A 831 22.74 15.08 17.29
CA VAL A 831 22.27 15.46 18.63
C VAL A 831 21.93 14.19 19.40
N GLU A 832 22.51 14.01 20.58
CA GLU A 832 22.31 12.84 21.42
C GLU A 832 21.91 13.27 22.83
N ALA A 833 20.94 12.56 23.41
CA ALA A 833 20.50 12.73 24.78
C ALA A 833 20.30 11.37 25.44
N ASN A 834 20.85 11.20 26.64
CA ASN A 834 20.60 10.07 27.53
C ASN A 834 20.09 10.63 28.86
N PHE A 835 18.89 10.24 29.26
CA PHE A 835 18.28 10.68 30.51
C PHE A 835 17.30 9.64 31.04
N THR A 836 16.91 9.81 32.30
CA THR A 836 15.95 8.92 32.97
C THR A 836 14.68 9.69 33.26
N ILE A 837 13.53 9.12 32.87
CA ILE A 837 12.21 9.65 33.21
C ILE A 837 11.59 8.83 34.33
N THR A 838 10.79 9.50 35.17
CA THR A 838 10.03 8.83 36.23
C THR A 838 8.73 8.30 35.63
N SER A 839 8.56 6.98 35.64
CA SER A 839 7.31 6.33 35.23
C SER A 839 6.44 6.18 36.46
N SER A 840 5.39 6.99 36.56
CA SER A 840 4.46 6.85 37.68
C SER A 840 3.58 5.60 37.49
N HIS A 841 3.09 5.05 38.59
CA HIS A 841 2.35 3.79 38.55
C HIS A 841 1.15 3.87 37.60
N GLY A 842 1.15 3.01 36.58
CA GLY A 842 0.08 2.91 35.59
C GLY A 842 0.30 3.70 34.30
N THR A 843 1.44 4.37 34.09
CA THR A 843 1.84 4.82 32.74
C THR A 843 1.89 3.62 31.80
N ASN A 844 1.33 3.76 30.60
CA ASN A 844 1.34 2.71 29.58
C ASN A 844 1.72 3.22 28.18
N GLY A 845 1.88 4.54 28.00
CA GLY A 845 2.41 5.12 26.78
C GLY A 845 3.22 6.40 27.02
N ILE A 846 4.07 6.73 26.06
CA ILE A 846 4.84 7.98 26.02
C ILE A 846 4.56 8.66 24.67
N PRO A 847 3.62 9.61 24.63
CA PRO A 847 3.44 10.49 23.48
C PRO A 847 4.65 11.38 23.22
N LEU A 848 4.90 11.66 21.94
CA LEU A 848 6.02 12.41 21.41
C LEU A 848 5.54 13.38 20.32
N TRP A 849 5.95 14.63 20.41
CA TRP A 849 5.60 15.68 19.45
C TRP A 849 6.68 16.74 19.36
N ILE A 850 6.63 17.57 18.33
CA ILE A 850 7.58 18.66 18.14
C ILE A 850 6.89 20.02 18.34
N GLU A 851 7.58 20.94 18.99
CA GLU A 851 7.21 22.35 19.09
C GLU A 851 8.23 23.19 18.32
N TRP A 852 7.75 24.05 17.42
CA TRP A 852 8.56 24.95 16.62
C TRP A 852 8.43 26.38 17.12
N HIS A 853 9.55 27.04 17.42
CA HIS A 853 9.56 28.41 17.90
C HIS A 853 9.67 29.39 16.73
N PHE A 854 8.54 30.02 16.39
CA PHE A 854 8.37 30.97 15.29
C PHE A 854 8.16 32.38 15.84
N GLY A 855 9.20 33.21 15.81
CA GLY A 855 9.15 34.53 16.45
C GLY A 855 8.83 34.42 17.94
N ASN A 856 7.78 35.09 18.40
CA ASN A 856 7.25 34.96 19.77
C ASN A 856 6.16 33.88 19.92
N GLN A 857 5.84 33.15 18.86
CA GLN A 857 4.80 32.12 18.83
C GLN A 857 5.43 30.72 18.84
N THR A 858 4.67 29.74 19.33
CA THR A 858 5.06 28.33 19.31
C THR A 858 4.05 27.54 18.50
N ILE A 859 4.51 26.89 17.43
CA ILE A 859 3.70 26.00 16.61
C ILE A 859 3.90 24.58 17.15
N THR A 860 2.89 24.08 17.86
CA THR A 860 2.87 22.71 18.40
C THR A 860 2.26 21.73 17.41
N THR A 861 2.84 20.53 17.30
CA THR A 861 2.24 19.38 16.59
C THR A 861 1.56 18.38 17.53
N GLY A 862 1.50 18.69 18.83
CA GLY A 862 1.02 17.78 19.87
C GLY A 862 0.03 18.45 20.81
N LEU A 863 0.42 18.72 22.05
CA LEU A 863 -0.46 19.33 23.05
C LEU A 863 -0.84 20.75 22.65
N LYS A 864 -2.14 21.09 22.72
CA LYS A 864 -2.67 22.45 22.53
C LYS A 864 -2.33 23.37 23.69
N HIS A 865 -2.41 22.81 24.90
CA HIS A 865 -2.14 23.48 26.16
C HIS A 865 -1.34 22.52 27.05
N ASP A 866 -0.44 23.05 27.88
CA ASP A 866 0.27 22.23 28.86
C ASP A 866 -0.74 21.58 29.83
N ALA A 867 -0.56 20.29 30.09
CA ALA A 867 -1.42 19.50 30.97
C ALA A 867 -0.62 18.98 32.17
N GLY A 868 -1.16 19.18 33.38
CA GLY A 868 -0.59 18.73 34.64
C GLY A 868 -0.86 17.25 34.93
N ILE A 869 -0.17 16.71 35.93
CA ILE A 869 -0.36 15.31 36.36
C ILE A 869 -1.80 15.09 36.83
N GLY A 870 -2.47 14.12 36.22
CA GLY A 870 -3.87 13.77 36.48
C GLY A 870 -4.88 14.51 35.60
N GLU A 871 -4.44 15.46 34.79
CA GLU A 871 -5.28 16.15 33.81
C GLU A 871 -5.40 15.35 32.52
N VAL A 872 -6.48 15.62 31.77
CA VAL A 872 -6.72 15.04 30.44
C VAL A 872 -6.00 15.91 29.41
N PRO A 873 -5.06 15.37 28.63
CA PRO A 873 -4.36 16.14 27.61
C PRO A 873 -5.30 16.49 26.45
N GLU A 874 -5.17 17.71 25.92
CA GLU A 874 -5.85 18.11 24.69
C GLU A 874 -4.85 18.12 23.53
N TRP A 875 -4.91 17.08 22.72
CA TRP A 875 -4.07 16.90 21.54
C TRP A 875 -4.60 17.69 20.34
N LYS A 876 -3.70 18.21 19.52
CA LYS A 876 -4.01 18.94 18.29
C LYS A 876 -4.61 18.00 17.25
N GLU A 877 -5.80 18.35 16.75
CA GLU A 877 -6.39 17.68 15.60
C GLU A 877 -5.60 18.05 14.33
N GLY A 878 -5.63 17.22 13.29
CA GLY A 878 -4.93 17.52 12.04
C GLY A 878 -3.51 17.00 11.91
N VAL A 879 -2.89 16.64 13.04
CA VAL A 879 -1.55 16.04 13.07
C VAL A 879 -1.61 14.74 13.84
N ARG A 880 -0.80 13.76 13.43
CA ARG A 880 -0.60 12.53 14.19
C ARG A 880 0.66 12.66 15.03
N GLN A 881 0.58 12.27 16.30
CA GLN A 881 1.69 12.29 17.22
C GLN A 881 2.38 10.93 17.25
N GLY A 882 3.65 10.93 17.66
CA GLY A 882 4.32 9.69 18.01
C GLY A 882 3.85 9.18 19.36
N VAL A 883 3.74 7.87 19.53
CA VAL A 883 3.51 7.24 20.84
C VAL A 883 4.37 5.99 20.97
N TYR A 884 5.17 5.95 22.03
CA TYR A 884 5.84 4.73 22.44
C TYR A 884 4.96 3.99 23.44
N LEU A 885 4.37 2.87 23.04
CA LEU A 885 3.61 2.00 23.94
C LEU A 885 4.57 1.15 24.78
N LEU A 886 4.43 1.20 26.10
CA LEU A 886 5.37 0.53 27.00
C LEU A 886 5.27 -0.98 26.89
N SER A 887 6.43 -1.65 26.71
CA SER A 887 6.48 -3.11 26.75
C SER A 887 6.11 -3.65 28.15
N PRO A 888 5.65 -4.90 28.26
CA PRO A 888 5.32 -5.52 29.56
C PRO A 888 6.46 -5.44 30.58
N THR A 889 7.71 -5.48 30.12
CA THR A 889 8.89 -5.36 30.98
C THR A 889 9.07 -3.95 31.55
N LEU A 890 8.64 -2.91 30.84
CA LEU A 890 8.76 -1.52 31.24
C LEU A 890 7.59 -1.03 32.09
N LEU A 891 6.39 -1.61 31.92
CA LEU A 891 5.20 -1.28 32.72
C LEU A 891 5.40 -1.41 34.23
N THR A 892 6.33 -2.28 34.66
CA THR A 892 6.61 -2.54 36.08
C THR A 892 7.77 -1.69 36.65
N LYS A 893 8.49 -0.96 35.79
CA LYS A 893 9.65 -0.18 36.22
C LYS A 893 9.23 1.20 36.73
N PRO A 894 9.80 1.69 37.84
CA PRO A 894 9.53 3.03 38.36
C PRO A 894 10.21 4.15 37.54
N THR A 895 11.21 3.78 36.75
CA THR A 895 12.01 4.70 35.94
C THR A 895 12.33 4.04 34.60
N ILE A 896 12.37 4.84 33.54
CA ILE A 896 12.68 4.39 32.18
C ILE A 896 13.87 5.21 31.71
N ASN A 897 14.90 4.56 31.17
CA ASN A 897 15.99 5.26 30.51
C ASN A 897 15.63 5.51 29.06
N VAL A 898 15.91 6.72 28.59
CA VAL A 898 15.65 7.17 27.23
C VAL A 898 16.98 7.49 26.58
N ASP A 899 17.28 6.79 25.50
CA ASP A 899 18.36 7.10 24.56
C ASP A 899 17.75 7.69 23.30
N ALA A 900 18.02 8.97 23.03
CA ALA A 900 17.55 9.69 21.86
C ALA A 900 18.73 10.18 21.03
N ARG A 901 18.72 9.91 19.73
CA ARG A 901 19.76 10.34 18.80
C ARG A 901 19.16 10.83 17.49
N PHE A 902 19.43 12.08 17.15
CA PHE A 902 19.27 12.57 15.79
C PHE A 902 20.54 12.29 14.99
N ALA A 903 20.41 11.53 13.90
CA ALA A 903 21.50 11.21 12.98
C ALA A 903 21.45 12.13 11.77
N ARG A 904 22.36 13.11 11.69
CA ARG A 904 22.38 14.12 10.62
C ARG A 904 22.55 13.54 9.22
N GLY A 905 23.22 12.39 9.10
CA GLY A 905 23.44 11.72 7.82
C GLY A 905 22.16 11.11 7.23
N ALA A 906 21.19 10.79 8.08
CA ALA A 906 19.91 10.20 7.68
C ALA A 906 18.74 11.18 7.79
N GLY A 907 18.87 12.25 8.59
CA GLY A 907 17.76 13.14 8.92
C GLY A 907 16.70 12.47 9.79
N GLU A 908 17.07 11.42 10.53
CA GLU A 908 16.16 10.61 11.35
C GLU A 908 16.49 10.71 12.85
N ILE A 909 15.47 10.49 13.68
CA ILE A 909 15.60 10.36 15.12
C ILE A 909 15.43 8.88 15.48
N HIS A 910 16.43 8.34 16.17
CA HIS A 910 16.39 7.01 16.78
C HIS A 910 16.11 7.16 18.28
N LEU A 911 15.09 6.45 18.75
CA LEU A 911 14.67 6.46 20.14
C LEU A 911 14.73 5.05 20.70
N GLN A 912 15.25 4.89 21.90
CA GLN A 912 15.27 3.62 22.62
C GLN A 912 14.85 3.85 24.08
N PHE A 913 13.93 3.01 24.56
CA PHE A 913 13.40 3.03 25.92
C PHE A 913 13.72 1.70 26.61
N TYR A 914 14.33 1.71 27.81
CA TYR A 914 14.76 0.48 28.51
C TYR A 914 14.83 0.56 30.03
#